data_AF-A0A2S6HFQ2-F1
#
_entry.id   AF-A0A2S6HFQ2-F1
#
_cell.length_a   1.000
_cell.length_b   1.000
_cell.length_c   1.000
_cell.angle_alpha   90.00
_cell.angle_beta   90.00
_cell.angle_gamma   90.00
#
_symmetry.space_group_name_H-M   'P 1'
#
loop_
_entity.id
_entity.type
_entity.pdbx_description
1 polymer ?
#
loop_
_entity_poly.entity_id
_entity_poly.type
_entity_poly.pdbx_seq_one_letter_code
_entity_poly.pdbx_strand_id
1 'polypeptide(L)'
;MKLKNSAGIGLIEVLVTTVVVAVGLLAVAALQGDLIGGNRTNKTRAEAQALANTKIEQLRDTIVKAGTTGYTALASSASNESIAGVTETFSRSWVVTNQTNPTSKQVSVTVSWGDGSAANQVVGQSVIAFDGVGNSVLAAEGAGAAASQVSGPSTNAESSDDITENINLTTAGTTGSVVTVNGKTYIVQNDRYKASRAATCDSYTPALAAFENSLYTRRVDHDGITGNEAIELYEKVTVGVTDYCIAKIRYNGGVIIPIRGVVHSGATSGNGNNQTLLDVNLFTFNTSESGTYCVFNPGVGAKSAPYVCYVGGNCTGFSGTVSTDVTACPGSISATKVGPGGWRGKVGLLGVAANGNNVCFAEEIAGTAATVDTARNYYTRINSINEGINKPYNCHDFLIINGQNTNAQVHSECVTQANAIGGLLLASKNIQRTITSGTTVFDPVIDATYCAITGTTYTITGTIANAASAPAVTVTDLVSTNNCTATAASYSCQITTAATSVTMSGTYNNETVTCALTPVSSSGCTLTFTASANPTYTINGAISGTATAANAVTVSMSNGGICANHNDGTYTCTITTSATTASATLTATISTGGTVTPNTAQTIALPGTTQTLTGTAFSASMATTYTVGGTISVGNNVAVTTVTVAVDTGTGTCALTGTHHENTTDTYSCTVAAGVAPATNHLSIAISPACSTGGSSKKYELSDGTTTTLGTGGLVIDLGTVSGNISKNITLTKSSIGC
;
A
#
# COMPACT_ATOMS: atom_id res chain seq x y z
N MET A 1 -60.58 -16.72 -60.38
CA MET A 1 -59.62 -16.39 -59.31
C MET A 1 -58.28 -16.08 -59.99
N LYS A 2 -57.87 -14.81 -60.08
CA LYS A 2 -56.61 -14.39 -60.72
C LYS A 2 -55.50 -14.36 -59.66
N LEU A 3 -54.46 -15.18 -59.83
CA LEU A 3 -53.22 -15.09 -59.07
C LEU A 3 -52.42 -13.85 -59.54
N LYS A 4 -52.07 -12.96 -58.60
CA LYS A 4 -51.15 -11.83 -58.83
C LYS A 4 -49.71 -12.34 -58.72
N ASN A 5 -48.92 -12.17 -59.79
CA ASN A 5 -47.47 -12.35 -59.77
C ASN A 5 -46.80 -11.21 -58.99
N SER A 6 -46.05 -11.54 -57.94
CA SER A 6 -45.09 -10.64 -57.30
C SER A 6 -43.69 -11.25 -57.51
N ALA A 7 -43.02 -10.89 -58.61
CA ALA A 7 -41.66 -11.33 -58.89
C ALA A 7 -40.88 -10.15 -59.49
N GLY A 8 -39.96 -9.57 -58.73
CA GLY A 8 -39.08 -8.50 -59.22
C GLY A 8 -38.28 -7.74 -58.16
N ILE A 9 -38.76 -7.65 -56.91
CA ILE A 9 -38.10 -6.83 -55.88
C ILE A 9 -37.11 -7.62 -55.00
N GLY A 10 -37.38 -8.89 -54.69
CA GLY A 10 -36.51 -9.68 -53.80
C GLY A 10 -35.12 -10.01 -54.36
N LEU A 11 -34.97 -10.15 -55.69
CA LEU A 11 -33.69 -10.55 -56.29
C LEU A 11 -32.70 -9.38 -56.37
N ILE A 12 -33.21 -8.15 -56.56
CA ILE A 12 -32.42 -6.91 -56.47
C ILE A 12 -31.98 -6.65 -55.03
N GLU A 13 -32.85 -6.89 -54.05
CA GLU A 13 -32.54 -6.71 -52.63
C GLU A 13 -31.42 -7.65 -52.14
N VAL A 14 -31.43 -8.91 -52.60
CA VAL A 14 -30.35 -9.87 -52.32
C VAL A 14 -29.03 -9.46 -53.00
N LEU A 15 -29.08 -8.92 -54.22
CA LEU A 15 -27.89 -8.41 -54.92
C LEU A 15 -27.28 -7.20 -54.20
N VAL A 16 -28.11 -6.23 -53.80
CA VAL A 16 -27.66 -5.03 -53.09
C VAL A 16 -27.09 -5.39 -51.71
N THR A 17 -27.76 -6.27 -50.96
CA THR A 17 -27.25 -6.74 -49.66
C THR A 17 -25.93 -7.49 -49.78
N THR A 18 -25.77 -8.32 -50.81
CA THR A 18 -24.50 -9.04 -51.06
C THR A 18 -23.37 -8.06 -51.38
N VAL A 19 -23.62 -7.00 -52.17
CA VAL A 19 -22.61 -5.97 -52.47
C VAL A 19 -22.23 -5.19 -51.21
N VAL A 20 -23.20 -4.80 -50.38
CA VAL A 20 -22.95 -4.07 -49.12
C VAL A 20 -22.14 -4.94 -48.15
N VAL A 21 -22.48 -6.23 -48.02
CA VAL A 21 -21.73 -7.18 -47.18
C VAL A 21 -20.31 -7.41 -47.71
N ALA A 22 -20.13 -7.54 -49.03
CA ALA A 22 -18.81 -7.71 -49.63
C ALA A 22 -17.90 -6.50 -49.39
N VAL A 23 -18.43 -5.27 -49.52
CA VAL A 23 -17.68 -4.04 -49.23
C VAL A 23 -17.37 -3.93 -47.73
N GLY A 24 -18.31 -4.30 -46.86
CA GLY A 24 -18.09 -4.35 -45.40
C GLY A 24 -16.98 -5.33 -45.00
N LEU A 25 -16.96 -6.53 -45.59
CA LEU A 25 -15.93 -7.54 -45.33
C LEU A 25 -14.56 -7.11 -45.86
N LEU A 26 -14.49 -6.40 -46.99
CA LEU A 26 -13.25 -5.85 -47.52
C LEU A 26 -12.64 -4.78 -46.60
N ALA A 27 -13.48 -3.91 -46.01
CA ALA A 27 -13.04 -2.91 -45.05
C ALA A 27 -12.49 -3.54 -43.76
N VAL A 28 -13.12 -4.62 -43.27
CA VAL A 28 -12.62 -5.37 -42.11
C VAL A 28 -11.29 -6.07 -42.43
N ALA A 29 -11.14 -6.64 -43.62
CA ALA A 29 -9.89 -7.27 -44.04
C ALA A 29 -8.73 -6.26 -44.17
N ALA A 30 -9.00 -5.05 -44.69
CA ALA A 30 -8.02 -3.97 -44.74
C ALA A 30 -7.58 -3.54 -43.34
N LEU A 31 -8.53 -3.35 -42.42
CA LEU A 31 -8.25 -3.01 -41.02
C LEU A 31 -7.44 -4.11 -40.30
N GLN A 32 -7.76 -5.38 -40.52
CA GLN A 32 -7.00 -6.51 -39.98
C GLN A 32 -5.59 -6.59 -40.58
N GLY A 33 -5.43 -6.30 -41.88
CA GLY A 33 -4.13 -6.20 -42.53
C GLY A 33 -3.25 -5.09 -41.94
N ASP A 34 -3.83 -3.92 -41.69
CA ASP A 34 -3.12 -2.78 -41.08
C ASP A 34 -2.71 -3.05 -39.63
N LEU A 35 -3.55 -3.72 -38.85
CA LEU A 35 -3.20 -4.13 -37.47
C LEU A 35 -2.07 -5.17 -37.44
N ILE A 36 -2.07 -6.13 -38.36
CA ILE A 36 -1.00 -7.14 -38.47
C ILE A 36 0.33 -6.51 -38.97
N GLY A 37 0.26 -5.62 -39.96
CA GLY A 37 1.42 -4.89 -40.48
C GLY A 37 2.02 -3.90 -39.46
N GLY A 38 1.16 -3.21 -38.70
CA GLY A 38 1.55 -2.34 -37.59
C GLY A 38 2.26 -3.10 -36.48
N ASN A 39 1.78 -4.29 -36.11
CA ASN A 39 2.41 -5.13 -35.09
C ASN A 39 3.81 -5.61 -35.49
N ARG A 40 4.04 -5.97 -36.76
CA ARG A 40 5.38 -6.34 -37.25
C ARG A 40 6.34 -5.16 -37.17
N THR A 41 5.91 -3.99 -37.63
CA THR A 41 6.71 -2.75 -37.64
C THR A 41 7.07 -2.30 -36.22
N ASN A 42 6.12 -2.38 -35.30
CA ASN A 42 6.34 -2.08 -33.88
C ASN A 42 7.34 -3.06 -33.25
N LYS A 43 7.26 -4.36 -33.59
CA LYS A 43 8.21 -5.38 -33.12
C LYS A 43 9.63 -5.14 -33.66
N THR A 44 9.77 -4.79 -34.95
CA THR A 44 11.06 -4.46 -35.56
C THR A 44 11.68 -3.21 -34.94
N ARG A 45 10.88 -2.18 -34.64
CA ARG A 45 11.35 -0.97 -33.95
C ARG A 45 11.79 -1.25 -32.51
N ALA A 46 11.03 -2.08 -31.78
CA ALA A 46 11.40 -2.50 -30.43
C ALA A 46 12.71 -3.29 -30.40
N GLU A 47 12.93 -4.18 -31.36
CA GLU A 47 14.18 -4.94 -31.52
C GLU A 47 15.36 -4.01 -31.86
N ALA A 48 15.17 -3.06 -32.78
CA ALA A 48 16.17 -2.04 -33.10
C ALA A 48 16.56 -1.19 -31.87
N GLN A 49 15.57 -0.82 -31.05
CA GLN A 49 15.77 -0.06 -29.82
C GLN A 49 16.56 -0.89 -28.78
N ALA A 50 16.22 -2.18 -28.61
CA ALA A 50 16.99 -3.07 -27.74
C ALA A 50 18.46 -3.18 -28.18
N LEU A 51 18.73 -3.30 -29.49
CA LEU A 51 20.08 -3.36 -30.05
C LEU A 51 20.88 -2.06 -29.85
N ALA A 52 20.22 -0.90 -29.93
CA ALA A 52 20.83 0.39 -29.62
C ALA A 52 21.21 0.46 -28.13
N ASN A 53 20.30 0.05 -27.26
CA ASN A 53 20.46 0.03 -25.81
C ASN A 53 21.63 -0.88 -25.40
N THR A 54 21.69 -2.11 -25.93
CA THR A 54 22.79 -3.05 -25.66
C THR A 54 24.15 -2.43 -25.98
N LYS A 55 24.27 -1.63 -27.05
CA LYS A 55 25.55 -1.03 -27.42
C LYS A 55 25.93 0.13 -26.50
N ILE A 56 24.98 0.97 -26.10
CA ILE A 56 25.22 2.02 -25.11
C ILE A 56 25.71 1.40 -23.79
N GLU A 57 25.11 0.28 -23.37
CA GLU A 57 25.53 -0.46 -22.18
C GLU A 57 26.93 -1.07 -22.31
N GLN A 58 27.28 -1.64 -23.47
CA GLN A 58 28.65 -2.13 -23.72
C GLN A 58 29.69 -1.00 -23.58
N LEU A 59 29.37 0.20 -24.04
CA LEU A 59 30.24 1.38 -23.93
C LEU A 59 30.34 1.85 -22.46
N ARG A 60 29.24 1.79 -21.69
CA ARG A 60 29.25 2.10 -20.25
C ARG A 60 30.04 1.06 -19.43
N ASP A 61 29.88 -0.23 -19.71
CA ASP A 61 30.59 -1.33 -19.03
C ASP A 61 32.11 -1.27 -19.22
N THR A 62 32.55 -0.79 -20.39
CA THR A 62 33.98 -0.59 -20.68
C THR A 62 34.64 0.39 -19.70
N ILE A 63 33.89 1.38 -19.20
CA ILE A 63 34.39 2.33 -18.20
C ILE A 63 34.47 1.68 -16.82
N VAL A 64 33.45 0.92 -16.42
CA VAL A 64 33.41 0.26 -15.11
C VAL A 64 34.57 -0.74 -14.96
N LYS A 65 34.91 -1.48 -16.02
CA LYS A 65 35.97 -2.49 -16.00
C LYS A 65 37.39 -1.93 -16.04
N ALA A 66 37.60 -0.77 -16.66
CA ALA A 66 38.94 -0.22 -16.92
C ALA A 66 39.20 1.16 -16.27
N GLY A 67 38.25 1.68 -15.48
CA GLY A 67 38.36 2.97 -14.80
C GLY A 67 38.62 4.12 -15.77
N THR A 68 39.53 5.04 -15.41
CA THR A 68 39.90 6.22 -16.21
C THR A 68 40.36 5.86 -17.62
N THR A 69 41.05 4.71 -17.78
CA THR A 69 41.58 4.28 -19.09
C THR A 69 40.48 3.85 -20.05
N GLY A 70 39.42 3.20 -19.53
CA GLY A 70 38.24 2.81 -20.31
C GLY A 70 37.44 4.01 -20.81
N TYR A 71 37.34 5.06 -19.99
CA TYR A 71 36.70 6.31 -20.38
C TYR A 71 37.43 7.01 -21.52
N THR A 72 38.75 7.16 -21.43
CA THR A 72 39.56 7.80 -22.47
C THR A 72 39.57 7.01 -23.78
N ALA A 73 39.41 5.70 -23.73
CA ALA A 73 39.46 4.79 -24.88
C ALA A 73 38.13 4.69 -25.67
N LEU A 74 37.04 5.31 -25.20
CA LEU A 74 35.76 5.29 -25.94
C LEU A 74 35.87 6.02 -27.27
N ALA A 75 35.58 5.30 -28.35
CA ALA A 75 35.64 5.77 -29.73
C ALA A 75 34.37 5.37 -30.53
N SER A 76 34.10 6.14 -31.59
CA SER A 76 33.04 5.86 -32.58
C SER A 76 33.28 4.54 -33.32
N SER A 77 32.23 3.93 -33.86
CA SER A 77 32.34 2.75 -34.71
C SER A 77 33.14 3.05 -35.98
N ALA A 78 34.11 2.19 -36.31
CA ALA A 78 34.87 2.29 -37.56
C ALA A 78 34.07 1.87 -38.81
N SER A 79 33.08 0.99 -38.63
CA SER A 79 32.17 0.51 -39.67
C SER A 79 30.85 0.09 -39.06
N ASN A 80 29.80 0.01 -39.88
CA ASN A 80 28.50 -0.50 -39.42
C ASN A 80 28.60 -2.00 -39.08
N GLU A 81 28.03 -2.37 -37.94
CA GLU A 81 27.85 -3.77 -37.53
C GLU A 81 26.55 -4.30 -38.15
N SER A 82 26.61 -5.46 -38.82
CA SER A 82 25.42 -6.17 -39.31
C SER A 82 24.96 -7.19 -38.29
N ILE A 83 23.70 -7.13 -37.88
CA ILE A 83 23.13 -7.96 -36.82
C ILE A 83 21.88 -8.66 -37.37
N ALA A 84 21.90 -9.99 -37.40
CA ALA A 84 20.73 -10.78 -37.76
C ALA A 84 19.72 -10.73 -36.60
N GLY A 85 18.59 -10.05 -36.80
CA GLY A 85 17.49 -10.02 -35.86
C GLY A 85 16.44 -11.10 -36.15
N VAL A 86 15.42 -11.16 -35.29
CA VAL A 86 14.27 -12.06 -35.39
C VAL A 86 13.30 -11.57 -36.47
N THR A 87 13.20 -10.25 -36.66
CA THR A 87 12.25 -9.65 -37.59
C THR A 87 12.88 -9.15 -38.90
N GLU A 88 14.11 -8.64 -38.85
CA GLU A 88 14.85 -8.08 -39.98
C GLU A 88 16.37 -8.19 -39.69
N THR A 89 17.21 -7.88 -40.69
CA THR A 89 18.65 -7.63 -40.45
C THR A 89 18.88 -6.15 -40.15
N PHE A 90 19.54 -5.88 -39.03
CA PHE A 90 19.81 -4.53 -38.55
C PHE A 90 21.26 -4.11 -38.84
N SER A 91 21.45 -2.84 -39.15
CA SER A 91 22.74 -2.18 -39.27
C SER A 91 22.92 -1.21 -38.11
N ARG A 92 23.94 -1.41 -37.28
CA ARG A 92 24.22 -0.60 -36.07
C ARG A 92 25.53 0.17 -36.21
N SER A 93 25.53 1.45 -35.87
CA SER A 93 26.72 2.31 -35.79
C SER A 93 26.63 3.22 -34.56
N TRP A 94 27.74 3.81 -34.12
CA TRP A 94 27.73 4.76 -33.01
C TRP A 94 28.79 5.85 -33.15
N VAL A 95 28.47 7.04 -32.65
CA VAL A 95 29.34 8.22 -32.64
C VAL A 95 29.58 8.65 -31.21
N VAL A 96 30.85 8.85 -30.84
CA VAL A 96 31.28 9.37 -29.54
C VAL A 96 31.85 10.77 -29.73
N THR A 97 31.23 11.76 -29.10
CA THR A 97 31.64 13.18 -29.16
C THR A 97 32.09 13.64 -27.77
N ASN A 98 33.26 14.27 -27.67
CA ASN A 98 33.72 14.84 -26.41
C ASN A 98 33.02 16.16 -26.11
N GLN A 99 32.60 16.36 -24.87
CA GLN A 99 32.00 17.57 -24.32
C GLN A 99 32.92 18.11 -23.23
N THR A 100 33.13 19.44 -23.20
CA THR A 100 34.13 20.07 -22.33
C THR A 100 33.55 20.80 -21.12
N ASN A 101 32.23 20.98 -21.02
CA ASN A 101 31.55 21.69 -19.92
C ASN A 101 30.15 21.11 -19.62
N PRO A 102 29.99 20.20 -18.65
CA PRO A 102 31.03 19.48 -17.91
C PRO A 102 31.75 18.43 -18.79
N THR A 103 32.97 18.03 -18.39
CA THR A 103 33.75 16.99 -19.09
C THR A 103 32.96 15.69 -19.19
N SER A 104 32.47 15.39 -20.38
CA SER A 104 31.61 14.23 -20.64
C SER A 104 31.77 13.75 -22.09
N LYS A 105 31.23 12.57 -22.42
CA LYS A 105 31.20 12.03 -23.78
C LYS A 105 29.75 11.78 -24.17
N GLN A 106 29.29 12.41 -25.24
CA GLN A 106 27.99 12.14 -25.83
C GLN A 106 28.11 10.98 -26.81
N VAL A 107 27.29 9.95 -26.62
CA VAL A 107 27.22 8.76 -27.45
C VAL A 107 25.87 8.76 -28.17
N SER A 108 25.90 8.63 -29.49
CA SER A 108 24.72 8.44 -30.32
C SER A 108 24.85 7.12 -31.06
N VAL A 109 23.99 6.15 -30.75
CA VAL A 109 23.91 4.84 -31.42
C VAL A 109 22.75 4.86 -32.39
N THR A 110 23.04 4.53 -33.65
CA THR A 110 22.05 4.49 -34.72
C THR A 110 21.87 3.04 -35.18
N VAL A 111 20.62 2.57 -35.15
CA VAL A 111 20.24 1.25 -35.66
C VAL A 111 19.20 1.44 -36.77
N SER A 112 19.53 0.97 -37.97
CA SER A 112 18.66 1.03 -39.15
C SER A 112 18.35 -0.36 -39.69
N TRP A 113 17.19 -0.52 -40.30
CA TRP A 113 16.79 -1.73 -41.03
C TRP A 113 16.19 -1.36 -42.38
N GLY A 114 16.01 -2.34 -43.27
CA GLY A 114 15.45 -2.10 -44.60
C GLY A 114 16.21 -1.03 -45.40
N ASP A 115 15.50 0.02 -45.83
CA ASP A 115 16.05 1.11 -46.64
C ASP A 115 16.82 2.17 -45.84
N GLY A 116 16.83 2.08 -44.50
CA GLY A 116 17.49 3.04 -43.62
C GLY A 116 16.89 4.46 -43.66
N SER A 117 15.66 4.62 -44.14
CA SER A 117 14.93 5.89 -44.05
C SER A 117 14.65 6.28 -42.59
N ALA A 118 14.25 7.53 -42.34
CA ALA A 118 13.88 7.99 -40.99
C ALA A 118 12.75 7.16 -40.35
N ALA A 119 11.91 6.51 -41.18
CA ALA A 119 10.87 5.59 -40.71
C ALA A 119 11.46 4.23 -40.28
N ASN A 120 12.60 3.81 -40.84
CA ASN A 120 13.25 2.53 -40.60
C ASN A 120 14.58 2.67 -39.83
N GLN A 121 14.63 3.64 -38.92
CA GLN A 121 15.78 3.93 -38.09
C GLN A 121 15.35 4.27 -36.66
N VAL A 122 16.19 3.88 -35.70
CA VAL A 122 16.13 4.29 -34.29
C VAL A 122 17.49 4.86 -33.90
N VAL A 123 17.46 5.98 -33.17
CA VAL A 123 18.67 6.63 -32.63
C VAL A 123 18.55 6.64 -31.11
N GLY A 124 19.46 5.94 -30.43
CA GLY A 124 19.62 6.00 -28.98
C GLY A 124 20.73 6.96 -28.62
N GLN A 125 20.48 7.90 -27.71
CA GLN A 125 21.48 8.84 -27.24
C GLN A 125 21.75 8.68 -25.74
N SER A 126 23.00 8.92 -25.34
CA SER A 126 23.42 8.89 -23.94
C SER A 126 24.57 9.85 -23.72
N VAL A 127 24.67 10.43 -22.53
CA VAL A 127 25.86 11.14 -22.05
C VAL A 127 26.57 10.25 -21.03
N ILE A 128 27.90 10.16 -21.15
CA ILE A 128 28.75 9.40 -20.24
C ILE A 128 29.77 10.36 -19.62
N ALA A 129 29.66 10.59 -18.31
CA ALA A 129 30.62 11.38 -17.53
C ALA A 129 31.47 10.47 -16.64
N PHE A 130 32.74 10.84 -16.44
CA PHE A 130 33.67 10.10 -15.56
C PHE A 130 33.43 10.44 -14.08
N ASP A 131 33.01 11.68 -13.78
CA ASP A 131 32.71 12.15 -12.43
C ASP A 131 31.20 12.17 -12.22
N GLY A 132 30.67 11.19 -11.49
CA GLY A 132 29.33 11.21 -10.89
C GLY A 132 28.15 11.30 -11.87
N VAL A 133 27.19 10.39 -11.72
CA VAL A 133 25.92 10.41 -12.46
C VAL A 133 25.13 11.73 -12.37
N GLY A 134 25.46 12.63 -11.44
CA GLY A 134 24.86 13.96 -11.34
C GLY A 134 25.12 14.87 -12.55
N ASN A 135 26.27 14.78 -13.21
CA ASN A 135 26.57 15.59 -14.39
C ASN A 135 25.99 14.98 -15.69
N SER A 136 25.81 13.66 -15.72
CA SER A 136 25.14 12.96 -16.85
C SER A 136 23.67 13.34 -16.96
N VAL A 137 23.02 13.63 -15.83
CA VAL A 137 21.59 13.99 -15.73
C VAL A 137 21.36 15.48 -16.02
N LEU A 138 22.23 16.37 -15.53
CA LEU A 138 22.15 17.81 -15.84
C LEU A 138 22.31 18.09 -17.35
N ALA A 139 23.14 17.30 -18.04
CA ALA A 139 23.30 17.38 -19.49
C ALA A 139 22.10 16.79 -20.27
N ALA A 140 21.30 15.91 -19.65
CA ALA A 140 20.08 15.37 -20.25
C ALA A 140 18.90 16.35 -20.14
N GLU A 141 18.79 17.11 -19.03
CA GLU A 141 17.80 18.18 -18.87
C GLU A 141 18.05 19.37 -19.82
N GLY A 142 19.31 19.63 -20.19
CA GLY A 142 19.66 20.65 -21.19
C GLY A 142 19.21 20.35 -22.63
N ALA A 143 18.81 19.11 -22.94
CA ALA A 143 18.28 18.73 -24.24
C ALA A 143 16.77 18.99 -24.40
N GLY A 144 16.13 19.61 -23.40
CA GLY A 144 14.69 19.89 -23.38
C GLY A 144 14.25 21.10 -24.22
N ALA A 145 15.16 21.83 -24.86
CA ALA A 145 14.82 22.95 -25.72
C ALA A 145 15.10 22.61 -27.18
N ALA A 146 14.07 22.16 -27.88
CA ALA A 146 14.01 21.90 -29.33
C ALA A 146 14.65 20.59 -29.84
N ALA A 147 14.04 19.45 -29.50
CA ALA A 147 14.01 18.31 -30.42
C ALA A 147 12.80 17.41 -30.13
N SER A 148 12.17 16.94 -31.20
CA SER A 148 11.04 16.02 -31.22
C SER A 148 11.28 14.78 -30.35
N GLN A 149 10.22 14.32 -29.68
CA GLN A 149 10.18 13.14 -28.80
C GLN A 149 10.99 11.93 -29.34
N VAL A 150 12.06 11.55 -28.65
CA VAL A 150 12.58 10.17 -28.58
C VAL A 150 13.21 9.96 -27.20
N SER A 151 12.54 9.20 -26.34
CA SER A 151 13.03 8.80 -25.00
C SER A 151 14.30 7.95 -25.10
N GLY A 152 15.24 8.17 -24.17
CA GLY A 152 16.46 7.36 -24.05
C GLY A 152 16.22 5.89 -23.64
N PRO A 153 17.24 5.02 -23.68
CA PRO A 153 17.20 3.61 -23.28
C PRO A 153 16.66 3.38 -21.85
N SER A 154 15.78 2.39 -21.65
CA SER A 154 15.31 1.98 -20.32
C SER A 154 16.16 0.84 -19.71
N THR A 155 16.77 1.09 -18.55
CA THR A 155 17.27 0.11 -17.57
C THR A 155 16.17 -0.55 -16.71
N ASN A 156 14.92 -0.11 -16.77
CA ASN A 156 13.81 -0.63 -15.94
C ASN A 156 13.17 -1.88 -16.54
N ALA A 157 13.59 -2.28 -17.74
CA ALA A 157 13.14 -3.47 -18.46
C ALA A 157 11.60 -3.56 -18.60
N GLU A 158 10.94 -2.42 -18.81
CA GLU A 158 9.49 -2.26 -18.92
C GLU A 158 8.72 -2.69 -17.66
N SER A 159 9.41 -2.82 -16.52
CA SER A 159 8.79 -3.20 -15.24
C SER A 159 7.91 -2.10 -14.65
N SER A 160 8.06 -0.85 -15.12
CA SER A 160 7.31 0.29 -14.62
C SER A 160 7.19 1.41 -15.64
N ASP A 161 6.06 2.11 -15.60
CA ASP A 161 5.75 3.28 -16.43
C ASP A 161 5.33 4.45 -15.54
N ASP A 162 5.79 5.66 -15.87
CA ASP A 162 5.16 6.89 -15.35
C ASP A 162 3.85 7.12 -16.11
N ILE A 163 2.74 7.10 -15.38
CA ILE A 163 1.39 7.30 -15.91
C ILE A 163 0.80 8.65 -15.50
N THR A 164 1.63 9.54 -14.95
CA THR A 164 1.24 10.89 -14.57
C THR A 164 0.92 11.71 -15.83
N GLU A 165 -0.35 12.07 -16.02
CA GLU A 165 -0.76 12.97 -17.09
C GLU A 165 -0.59 14.43 -16.61
N ASN A 166 0.37 15.15 -17.17
CA ASN A 166 0.61 16.55 -16.86
C ASN A 166 0.18 17.45 -18.03
N ILE A 167 -0.37 18.62 -17.70
CA ILE A 167 -0.65 19.69 -18.66
C ILE A 167 0.12 20.96 -18.28
N ASN A 168 0.45 21.77 -19.28
CA ASN A 168 0.90 23.13 -19.06
C ASN A 168 -0.32 24.05 -18.96
N LEU A 169 -0.29 24.97 -17.99
CA LEU A 169 -1.29 26.01 -17.81
C LEU A 169 -0.84 27.28 -18.52
N THR A 170 -1.78 27.93 -19.20
CA THR A 170 -1.53 29.21 -19.90
C THR A 170 -1.44 30.40 -18.94
N THR A 171 -1.88 30.23 -17.69
CA THR A 171 -1.80 31.22 -16.62
C THR A 171 -1.43 30.53 -15.33
N ALA A 172 -0.67 31.21 -14.47
CA ALA A 172 -0.29 30.66 -13.17
C ALA A 172 -1.51 30.33 -12.32
N GLY A 173 -1.62 29.07 -11.89
CA GLY A 173 -2.61 28.63 -10.92
C GLY A 173 -2.13 28.75 -9.47
N THR A 174 -3.04 28.50 -8.52
CA THR A 174 -2.68 28.34 -7.11
C THR A 174 -2.25 26.90 -6.88
N THR A 175 -1.02 26.68 -6.39
CA THR A 175 -0.50 25.35 -6.04
C THR A 175 -1.49 24.57 -5.16
N GLY A 176 -1.74 23.31 -5.49
CA GLY A 176 -2.67 22.43 -4.79
C GLY A 176 -4.15 22.67 -5.09
N SER A 177 -4.50 23.66 -5.91
CA SER A 177 -5.88 23.91 -6.31
C SER A 177 -6.33 23.01 -7.48
N VAL A 178 -7.64 22.84 -7.61
CA VAL A 178 -8.27 22.09 -8.70
C VAL A 178 -8.50 23.03 -9.89
N VAL A 179 -8.12 22.57 -11.09
CA VAL A 179 -8.46 23.19 -12.37
C VAL A 179 -9.10 22.16 -13.30
N THR A 180 -10.10 22.59 -14.08
CA THR A 180 -10.74 21.75 -15.09
C THR A 180 -10.36 22.23 -16.48
N VAL A 181 -9.80 21.32 -17.29
CA VAL A 181 -9.43 21.59 -18.68
C VAL A 181 -10.01 20.48 -19.54
N ASN A 182 -10.78 20.85 -20.58
CA ASN A 182 -11.45 19.91 -21.49
C ASN A 182 -12.27 18.81 -20.78
N GLY A 183 -12.97 19.18 -19.69
CA GLY A 183 -13.80 18.24 -18.91
C GLY A 183 -13.02 17.26 -18.03
N LYS A 184 -11.69 17.35 -17.96
CA LYS A 184 -10.84 16.59 -17.05
C LYS A 184 -10.37 17.47 -15.88
N THR A 185 -10.22 16.87 -14.72
CA THR A 185 -9.77 17.53 -13.49
C THR A 185 -8.26 17.38 -13.32
N TYR A 186 -7.60 18.46 -12.92
CA TYR A 186 -6.16 18.51 -12.67
C TYR A 186 -5.88 19.27 -11.35
N ILE A 187 -4.77 18.92 -10.69
CA ILE A 187 -4.25 19.58 -9.49
C ILE A 187 -3.00 20.38 -9.86
N VAL A 188 -2.98 21.66 -9.55
CA VAL A 188 -1.87 22.57 -9.89
C VAL A 188 -0.61 22.22 -9.07
N GLN A 189 0.54 22.12 -9.74
CA GLN A 189 1.83 21.77 -9.14
C GLN A 189 2.50 22.99 -8.47
N ASN A 190 3.64 22.75 -7.81
CA ASN A 190 4.42 23.78 -7.13
C ASN A 190 4.95 24.87 -8.08
N ASP A 191 5.18 24.54 -9.35
CA ASP A 191 5.65 25.50 -10.36
C ASP A 191 4.55 26.47 -10.84
N ARG A 192 3.29 26.27 -10.42
CA ARG A 192 2.08 27.04 -10.79
C ARG A 192 1.71 27.03 -12.27
N TYR A 193 2.57 26.54 -13.15
CA TYR A 193 2.36 26.50 -14.60
C TYR A 193 2.15 25.07 -15.12
N LYS A 194 2.22 24.07 -14.26
CA LYS A 194 1.83 22.69 -14.58
C LYS A 194 0.72 22.22 -13.66
N ALA A 195 -0.09 21.29 -14.17
CA ALA A 195 -1.09 20.59 -13.38
C ALA A 195 -1.10 19.09 -13.71
N SER A 196 -1.27 18.25 -12.69
CA SER A 196 -1.35 16.79 -12.80
C SER A 196 -2.78 16.32 -12.79
N ARG A 197 -3.15 15.41 -13.70
CA ARG A 197 -4.50 14.89 -13.78
C ARG A 197 -4.88 14.16 -12.49
N ALA A 198 -6.08 14.45 -12.00
CA ALA A 198 -6.63 13.79 -10.83
C ALA A 198 -8.10 13.42 -11.07
N ALA A 199 -8.55 12.40 -10.35
CA ALA A 199 -9.97 12.07 -10.25
C ALA A 199 -10.30 11.90 -8.76
N THR A 200 -11.58 11.96 -8.40
CA THR A 200 -11.99 11.67 -7.02
C THR A 200 -11.58 10.24 -6.67
N CYS A 201 -11.00 10.03 -5.48
CA CYS A 201 -10.46 8.71 -5.13
C CYS A 201 -11.49 7.58 -5.21
N ASP A 202 -12.78 7.87 -4.98
CA ASP A 202 -13.88 6.91 -5.06
C ASP A 202 -14.36 6.60 -6.49
N SER A 203 -13.84 7.31 -7.51
CA SER A 203 -14.25 7.11 -8.91
C SER A 203 -13.54 5.95 -9.61
N TYR A 204 -12.52 5.37 -8.99
CA TYR A 204 -11.71 4.32 -9.61
C TYR A 204 -12.38 2.95 -9.48
N THR A 205 -12.37 2.18 -10.57
CA THR A 205 -12.77 0.77 -10.60
C THR A 205 -11.63 -0.05 -11.21
N PRO A 206 -11.12 -1.10 -10.54
CA PRO A 206 -11.38 -1.48 -9.14
C PRO A 206 -11.08 -0.34 -8.14
N ALA A 207 -11.74 -0.38 -6.98
CA ALA A 207 -11.56 0.62 -5.94
C ALA A 207 -10.11 0.67 -5.44
N LEU A 208 -9.65 1.87 -5.07
CA LEU A 208 -8.31 2.06 -4.54
C LEU A 208 -8.20 1.47 -3.13
N ALA A 209 -7.15 0.68 -2.91
CA ALA A 209 -6.76 0.20 -1.59
C ALA A 209 -5.73 1.16 -0.97
N ALA A 210 -5.86 1.45 0.33
CA ALA A 210 -4.85 2.21 1.05
C ALA A 210 -3.52 1.44 1.06
N PHE A 211 -2.43 2.16 0.86
CA PHE A 211 -1.06 1.67 0.91
C PHE A 211 -0.24 2.54 1.88
N GLU A 212 0.98 2.11 2.20
CA GLU A 212 1.85 2.86 3.11
C GLU A 212 2.18 4.27 2.60
N ASN A 213 2.61 5.15 3.52
CA ASN A 213 2.98 6.55 3.22
C ASN A 213 1.86 7.40 2.60
N SER A 214 0.60 7.14 2.98
CA SER A 214 -0.58 7.84 2.46
C SER A 214 -0.77 7.70 0.94
N LEU A 215 -0.19 6.65 0.37
CA LEU A 215 -0.38 6.28 -1.02
C LEU A 215 -1.56 5.31 -1.15
N TYR A 216 -2.02 5.12 -2.38
CA TYR A 216 -3.10 4.21 -2.70
C TYR A 216 -2.72 3.37 -3.90
N THR A 217 -3.21 2.14 -3.96
CA THR A 217 -2.91 1.23 -5.07
C THR A 217 -4.16 0.55 -5.59
N ARG A 218 -4.11 0.10 -6.83
CA ARG A 218 -5.07 -0.89 -7.36
C ARG A 218 -4.38 -1.81 -8.34
N ARG A 219 -4.89 -3.03 -8.47
CA ARG A 219 -4.50 -3.94 -9.54
C ARG A 219 -5.38 -3.73 -10.76
N VAL A 220 -4.79 -3.84 -11.94
CA VAL A 220 -5.48 -3.65 -13.23
C VAL A 220 -4.99 -4.68 -14.25
N ASP A 221 -5.89 -5.03 -15.17
CA ASP A 221 -5.58 -5.76 -16.40
C ASP A 221 -5.10 -4.72 -17.45
N HIS A 222 -3.80 -4.52 -17.55
CA HIS A 222 -3.18 -3.59 -18.49
C HIS A 222 -3.25 -4.06 -19.96
N ASP A 223 -3.07 -5.36 -20.21
CA ASP A 223 -3.12 -5.94 -21.57
C ASP A 223 -4.54 -6.36 -22.01
N GLY A 224 -5.53 -6.17 -21.13
CA GLY A 224 -6.93 -6.55 -21.35
C GLY A 224 -7.21 -8.04 -21.17
N ILE A 225 -6.23 -8.82 -20.70
CA ILE A 225 -6.39 -10.22 -20.29
C ILE A 225 -6.58 -10.25 -18.78
N THR A 226 -7.60 -10.97 -18.32
CA THR A 226 -7.87 -11.09 -16.88
C THR A 226 -6.71 -11.76 -16.15
N GLY A 227 -6.09 -11.04 -15.22
CA GLY A 227 -4.92 -11.51 -14.49
C GLY A 227 -4.40 -10.56 -13.40
N ASN A 228 -4.87 -9.31 -13.37
CA ASN A 228 -4.46 -8.27 -12.43
C ASN A 228 -2.93 -8.08 -12.42
N GLU A 229 -2.33 -8.09 -13.62
CA GLU A 229 -0.89 -8.17 -13.86
C GLU A 229 -0.14 -6.88 -13.59
N ALA A 230 -0.84 -5.73 -13.58
CA ALA A 230 -0.23 -4.45 -13.27
C ALA A 230 -0.79 -3.84 -11.98
N ILE A 231 0.05 -3.04 -11.30
CA ILE A 231 -0.33 -2.31 -10.10
C ILE A 231 -0.15 -0.82 -10.39
N GLU A 232 -1.20 -0.02 -10.22
CA GLU A 232 -1.14 1.43 -10.35
C GLU A 232 -1.06 2.08 -8.97
N LEU A 233 -0.11 2.99 -8.79
CA LEU A 233 0.15 3.76 -7.57
C LEU A 233 -0.41 5.18 -7.71
N TYR A 234 -1.05 5.64 -6.64
CA TYR A 234 -1.72 6.93 -6.56
C TYR A 234 -1.26 7.73 -5.34
N GLU A 235 -1.12 9.03 -5.54
CA GLU A 235 -0.95 10.01 -4.46
C GLU A 235 -2.30 10.67 -4.17
N LYS A 236 -2.67 10.76 -2.89
CA LYS A 236 -3.89 11.46 -2.47
C LYS A 236 -3.61 12.92 -2.15
N VAL A 237 -4.43 13.81 -2.69
CA VAL A 237 -4.47 15.24 -2.40
C VAL A 237 -5.88 15.60 -1.96
N THR A 238 -6.02 16.16 -0.76
CA THR A 238 -7.30 16.65 -0.25
C THR A 238 -7.43 18.14 -0.60
N VAL A 239 -8.49 18.49 -1.35
CA VAL A 239 -8.81 19.90 -1.66
C VAL A 239 -10.19 20.22 -1.10
N GLY A 240 -10.23 21.05 -0.07
CA GLY A 240 -11.45 21.30 0.71
C GLY A 240 -11.87 20.04 1.48
N VAL A 241 -13.02 19.46 1.10
CA VAL A 241 -13.57 18.23 1.71
C VAL A 241 -13.49 17.03 0.76
N THR A 242 -12.88 17.19 -0.41
CA THR A 242 -12.84 16.17 -1.45
C THR A 242 -11.43 15.60 -1.59
N ASP A 243 -11.34 14.27 -1.59
CA ASP A 243 -10.12 13.52 -1.82
C ASP A 243 -9.94 13.23 -3.31
N TYR A 244 -8.86 13.78 -3.88
CA TYR A 244 -8.44 13.54 -5.25
C TYR A 244 -7.22 12.62 -5.27
N CYS A 245 -7.19 11.69 -6.21
CA CYS A 245 -6.09 10.75 -6.38
C CYS A 245 -5.42 10.97 -7.74
N ILE A 246 -4.12 11.24 -7.70
CA ILE A 246 -3.25 11.48 -8.87
C ILE A 246 -2.49 10.19 -9.16
N ALA A 247 -2.67 9.64 -10.36
CA ALA A 247 -1.90 8.48 -10.81
C ALA A 247 -0.42 8.86 -10.96
N LYS A 248 0.49 8.02 -10.45
CA LYS A 248 1.93 8.24 -10.50
C LYS A 248 2.60 7.20 -11.38
N ILE A 249 2.75 5.98 -10.86
CA ILE A 249 3.50 4.91 -11.51
C ILE A 249 2.60 3.70 -11.68
N ARG A 250 2.73 3.02 -12.82
CA ARG A 250 2.23 1.66 -13.01
C ARG A 250 3.39 0.67 -12.98
N TYR A 251 3.26 -0.39 -12.21
CA TYR A 251 4.21 -1.49 -12.11
C TYR A 251 3.68 -2.69 -12.89
N ASN A 252 4.35 -3.07 -13.97
CA ASN A 252 3.83 -4.00 -14.98
C ASN A 252 4.14 -5.48 -14.69
N GLY A 253 4.94 -5.78 -13.66
CA GLY A 253 5.39 -7.14 -13.36
C GLY A 253 4.66 -7.81 -12.19
N GLY A 254 3.50 -7.30 -11.80
CA GLY A 254 2.61 -7.89 -10.80
C GLY A 254 3.01 -7.70 -9.35
N VAL A 255 4.14 -7.03 -9.07
CA VAL A 255 4.66 -6.79 -7.71
C VAL A 255 5.40 -5.46 -7.60
N ILE A 256 5.20 -4.77 -6.48
CA ILE A 256 5.96 -3.60 -6.05
C ILE A 256 7.08 -4.06 -5.11
N ILE A 257 8.29 -3.58 -5.37
CA ILE A 257 9.47 -3.87 -4.56
C ILE A 257 9.85 -2.60 -3.77
N PRO A 258 9.68 -2.59 -2.44
CA PRO A 258 10.16 -1.50 -1.61
C PRO A 258 11.67 -1.60 -1.32
N ILE A 259 12.35 -0.47 -1.41
CA ILE A 259 13.72 -0.23 -0.94
C ILE A 259 13.63 0.84 0.14
N ARG A 260 13.98 0.49 1.38
CA ARG A 260 13.81 1.36 2.55
C ARG A 260 15.13 1.65 3.25
N GLY A 261 15.19 2.79 3.92
CA GLY A 261 16.28 3.17 4.81
C GLY A 261 16.05 4.55 5.43
N VAL A 262 17.07 5.08 6.07
CA VAL A 262 17.10 6.40 6.68
C VAL A 262 18.18 7.25 6.00
N VAL A 263 17.86 8.51 5.71
CA VAL A 263 18.85 9.51 5.29
C VAL A 263 19.31 10.24 6.54
N HIS A 264 20.61 10.19 6.83
CA HIS A 264 21.28 10.86 7.94
C HIS A 264 22.14 12.01 7.45
N SER A 265 22.14 13.11 8.19
CA SER A 265 23.04 14.24 7.98
C SER A 265 24.20 14.18 8.97
N GLY A 266 25.41 13.99 8.46
CA GLY A 266 26.70 14.30 9.10
C GLY A 266 27.36 15.55 8.50
N ALA A 267 26.76 16.16 7.47
CA ALA A 267 27.23 17.41 6.88
C ALA A 267 26.84 18.60 7.78
N THR A 268 27.64 19.66 7.79
CA THR A 268 27.45 20.84 8.65
C THR A 268 27.30 22.12 7.83
N SER A 269 26.54 23.07 8.38
CA SER A 269 26.46 24.45 7.90
C SER A 269 27.13 25.39 8.89
N GLY A 270 27.89 26.37 8.39
CA GLY A 270 28.58 27.37 9.20
C GLY A 270 30.09 27.13 9.32
N ASN A 271 30.80 28.04 9.99
CA ASN A 271 32.27 27.99 10.14
C ASN A 271 32.68 27.91 11.62
N GLY A 272 33.75 27.18 11.91
CA GLY A 272 34.37 27.12 13.24
C GLY A 272 33.46 26.47 14.29
N ASN A 273 33.26 27.16 15.43
CA ASN A 273 32.49 26.65 16.58
C ASN A 273 30.96 26.76 16.43
N ASN A 274 30.46 27.35 15.34
CA ASN A 274 29.02 27.52 15.07
C ASN A 274 28.51 26.52 14.01
N GLN A 275 29.10 25.33 13.96
CA GLN A 275 28.67 24.29 13.02
C GLN A 275 27.43 23.58 13.55
N THR A 276 26.37 23.58 12.74
CA THR A 276 25.17 22.78 12.97
C THR A 276 25.00 21.78 11.85
N LEU A 277 24.49 20.59 12.14
CA LEU A 277 24.18 19.60 11.09
C LEU A 277 23.19 20.18 10.08
N LEU A 278 23.38 19.86 8.79
CA LEU A 278 22.43 20.22 7.72
C LEU A 278 21.09 19.54 7.96
N ASP A 279 20.00 20.21 7.59
CA ASP A 279 18.69 19.61 7.56
C ASP A 279 18.58 18.64 6.37
N VAL A 280 18.01 17.46 6.59
CA VAL A 280 17.86 16.47 5.50
C VAL A 280 16.73 16.84 4.53
N ASN A 281 15.86 17.79 4.88
CA ASN A 281 14.82 18.33 3.98
C ASN A 281 15.36 19.18 2.82
N LEU A 282 16.66 19.47 2.81
CA LEU A 282 17.36 20.13 1.71
C LEU A 282 17.67 19.18 0.54
N PHE A 283 17.48 17.87 0.74
CA PHE A 283 17.74 16.85 -0.25
C PHE A 283 16.44 16.17 -0.67
N THR A 284 16.44 15.61 -1.87
CA THR A 284 15.35 14.77 -2.38
C THR A 284 15.95 13.56 -3.08
N PHE A 285 15.12 12.58 -3.44
CA PHE A 285 15.58 11.41 -4.17
C PHE A 285 15.64 11.66 -5.67
N ASN A 286 16.67 11.11 -6.30
CA ASN A 286 16.76 10.95 -7.74
C ASN A 286 16.92 9.47 -8.08
N THR A 287 16.29 9.06 -9.18
CA THR A 287 16.32 7.70 -9.67
C THR A 287 16.87 7.71 -11.08
N SER A 288 17.63 6.68 -11.47
CA SER A 288 18.27 6.66 -12.79
C SER A 288 17.29 6.62 -13.97
N GLU A 289 16.00 6.41 -13.71
CA GLU A 289 14.95 6.25 -14.72
C GLU A 289 13.56 6.67 -14.26
N SER A 290 12.67 6.90 -15.24
CA SER A 290 11.22 6.96 -15.07
C SER A 290 10.66 5.62 -14.58
N GLY A 291 9.64 5.64 -13.72
CA GLY A 291 8.98 4.43 -13.21
C GLY A 291 9.38 4.02 -11.78
N THR A 292 10.32 4.73 -11.14
CA THR A 292 10.54 4.60 -9.68
C THR A 292 9.81 5.73 -8.96
N TYR A 293 9.18 5.40 -7.82
CA TYR A 293 8.54 6.40 -6.98
C TYR A 293 9.15 6.39 -5.58
N CYS A 294 9.77 7.50 -5.17
CA CYS A 294 10.36 7.64 -3.84
C CYS A 294 9.53 8.58 -2.97
N VAL A 295 9.30 8.17 -1.72
CA VAL A 295 8.73 9.01 -0.68
C VAL A 295 9.83 9.37 0.30
N PHE A 296 10.03 10.68 0.47
CA PHE A 296 10.94 11.24 1.45
C PHE A 296 10.39 12.59 1.91
N ASN A 297 9.69 12.60 3.04
CA ASN A 297 8.96 13.76 3.57
C ASN A 297 9.49 14.15 4.96
N PRO A 298 10.76 14.58 5.08
CA PRO A 298 11.33 15.00 6.36
C PRO A 298 10.66 16.27 6.91
N GLY A 299 10.51 16.34 8.24
CA GLY A 299 10.13 17.58 8.91
C GLY A 299 11.22 18.67 8.79
N VAL A 300 10.82 19.93 8.92
CA VAL A 300 11.77 21.06 8.97
C VAL A 300 12.70 20.89 10.18
N GLY A 301 14.02 21.07 10.00
CA GLY A 301 15.01 20.88 11.06
C GLY A 301 15.44 19.43 11.31
N ALA A 302 14.86 18.45 10.62
CA ALA A 302 15.21 17.04 10.82
C ALA A 302 16.65 16.76 10.38
N LYS A 303 17.41 16.02 11.20
CA LYS A 303 18.78 15.58 10.89
C LYS A 303 18.85 14.14 10.40
N SER A 304 17.75 13.42 10.53
CA SER A 304 17.57 12.08 9.99
C SER A 304 16.10 11.88 9.67
N ALA A 305 15.79 11.19 8.57
CA ALA A 305 14.42 10.88 8.20
C ALA A 305 14.33 9.60 7.33
N PRO A 306 13.27 8.80 7.50
CA PRO A 306 13.08 7.59 6.72
C PRO A 306 12.69 7.92 5.27
N TYR A 307 13.10 7.06 4.35
CA TYR A 307 12.68 7.09 2.95
C TYR A 307 12.23 5.69 2.50
N VAL A 308 11.45 5.66 1.43
CA VAL A 308 11.17 4.45 0.69
C VAL A 308 11.12 4.76 -0.80
N CYS A 309 11.70 3.87 -1.62
CA CYS A 309 11.56 3.89 -3.06
C CYS A 309 10.87 2.61 -3.53
N TYR A 310 9.87 2.76 -4.39
CA TYR A 310 9.09 1.67 -4.98
C TYR A 310 9.50 1.45 -6.42
N VAL A 311 9.93 0.24 -6.73
CA VAL A 311 10.36 -0.20 -8.06
C VAL A 311 9.54 -1.41 -8.53
N GLY A 312 9.45 -1.61 -9.85
CA GLY A 312 8.71 -2.73 -10.43
C GLY A 312 9.49 -4.04 -10.39
N GLY A 313 8.88 -5.11 -9.89
CA GLY A 313 9.45 -6.46 -9.94
C GLY A 313 8.97 -7.27 -11.14
N ASN A 314 9.20 -8.58 -11.10
CA ASN A 314 8.70 -9.53 -12.09
C ASN A 314 8.32 -10.86 -11.41
N CYS A 315 7.02 -11.20 -11.38
CA CYS A 315 6.52 -12.44 -10.79
C CYS A 315 6.64 -13.69 -11.69
N THR A 316 7.25 -13.60 -12.87
CA THR A 316 7.43 -14.75 -13.78
C THR A 316 8.22 -15.85 -13.10
N GLY A 317 7.66 -17.08 -13.08
CA GLY A 317 8.32 -18.25 -12.49
C GLY A 317 8.30 -18.29 -10.96
N PHE A 318 7.56 -17.39 -10.29
CA PHE A 318 7.36 -17.44 -8.84
C PHE A 318 6.50 -18.64 -8.43
N SER A 319 6.96 -19.41 -7.43
CA SER A 319 6.31 -20.64 -6.94
C SER A 319 5.98 -20.61 -5.44
N GLY A 320 6.08 -19.45 -4.78
CA GLY A 320 5.76 -19.28 -3.36
C GLY A 320 4.28 -19.00 -3.10
N THR A 321 3.96 -18.61 -1.86
CA THR A 321 2.60 -18.26 -1.45
C THR A 321 2.10 -17.04 -2.22
N VAL A 322 0.97 -17.20 -2.91
CA VAL A 322 0.31 -16.11 -3.63
C VAL A 322 -0.47 -15.22 -2.65
N SER A 323 -0.49 -13.91 -2.90
CA SER A 323 -1.18 -12.94 -2.04
C SER A 323 -1.74 -11.79 -2.87
N THR A 324 -2.83 -11.19 -2.39
CA THR A 324 -3.41 -9.98 -2.98
C THR A 324 -2.61 -8.72 -2.63
N ASP A 325 -1.72 -8.79 -1.64
CA ASP A 325 -0.78 -7.73 -1.28
C ASP A 325 0.02 -7.29 -2.51
N VAL A 326 0.11 -5.99 -2.75
CA VAL A 326 0.83 -5.39 -3.88
C VAL A 326 2.34 -5.59 -3.81
N THR A 327 2.87 -5.94 -2.63
CA THR A 327 4.28 -6.31 -2.41
C THR A 327 4.54 -7.82 -2.53
N ALA A 328 3.51 -8.59 -2.89
CA ALA A 328 3.59 -10.02 -3.16
C ALA A 328 3.04 -10.37 -4.55
N CYS A 329 3.45 -11.53 -5.06
CA CYS A 329 2.98 -12.02 -6.34
C CYS A 329 1.56 -12.60 -6.22
N PRO A 330 0.62 -12.23 -7.11
CA PRO A 330 -0.77 -12.69 -7.06
C PRO A 330 -1.00 -14.11 -7.64
N GLY A 331 0.06 -14.79 -8.10
CA GLY A 331 -0.02 -16.08 -8.80
C GLY A 331 0.38 -15.97 -10.26
N SER A 332 -0.36 -16.64 -11.17
CA SER A 332 -0.11 -16.60 -12.62
C SER A 332 -0.26 -15.17 -13.15
N ILE A 333 0.83 -14.59 -13.69
CA ILE A 333 0.81 -13.28 -14.35
C ILE A 333 1.07 -13.42 -15.86
N SER A 334 0.37 -12.63 -16.68
CA SER A 334 0.60 -12.49 -18.13
C SER A 334 1.86 -11.65 -18.39
N ALA A 335 3.04 -12.23 -18.17
CA ALA A 335 4.30 -11.48 -18.13
C ALA A 335 4.98 -11.31 -19.49
N THR A 336 4.27 -10.92 -20.55
CA THR A 336 4.88 -10.91 -21.88
C THR A 336 5.77 -9.67 -22.12
N LYS A 337 5.74 -8.66 -21.25
CA LYS A 337 6.46 -7.37 -21.47
C LYS A 337 7.60 -7.06 -20.51
N VAL A 338 7.70 -7.67 -19.33
CA VAL A 338 8.71 -7.31 -18.32
C VAL A 338 9.96 -8.18 -18.44
N GLY A 339 11.13 -7.56 -18.52
CA GLY A 339 12.40 -8.29 -18.60
C GLY A 339 12.76 -9.06 -17.31
N PRO A 340 13.76 -9.97 -17.37
CA PRO A 340 14.17 -10.78 -16.23
C PRO A 340 14.48 -9.95 -14.98
N GLY A 341 13.86 -10.32 -13.86
CA GLY A 341 14.03 -9.65 -12.57
C GLY A 341 13.37 -8.27 -12.43
N GLY A 342 12.75 -7.72 -13.49
CA GLY A 342 12.14 -6.40 -13.48
C GLY A 342 13.16 -5.26 -13.43
N TRP A 343 12.96 -4.32 -12.51
CA TRP A 343 13.78 -3.11 -12.39
C TRP A 343 15.22 -3.38 -11.93
N ARG A 344 16.18 -2.73 -12.59
CA ARG A 344 17.55 -2.50 -12.11
C ARG A 344 17.88 -1.02 -12.30
N GLY A 345 18.74 -0.47 -11.47
CA GLY A 345 19.11 0.93 -11.59
C GLY A 345 19.71 1.51 -10.32
N LYS A 346 19.80 2.84 -10.29
CA LYS A 346 20.34 3.58 -9.15
C LYS A 346 19.23 4.30 -8.39
N VAL A 347 19.30 4.21 -7.06
CA VAL A 347 18.55 5.05 -6.12
C VAL A 347 19.57 5.93 -5.41
N GLY A 348 19.39 7.24 -5.45
CA GLY A 348 20.31 8.18 -4.81
C GLY A 348 19.68 9.50 -4.44
N LEU A 349 20.51 10.39 -3.93
CA LEU A 349 20.09 11.71 -3.47
C LEU A 349 20.43 12.80 -4.51
N LEU A 350 19.47 13.66 -4.79
CA LEU A 350 19.63 14.86 -5.60
C LEU A 350 20.22 16.00 -4.77
N GLY A 351 21.05 16.84 -5.40
CA GLY A 351 21.58 18.06 -4.78
C GLY A 351 22.74 17.84 -3.81
N VAL A 352 23.17 16.61 -3.54
CA VAL A 352 24.30 16.35 -2.62
C VAL A 352 25.62 16.89 -3.17
N ALA A 353 26.05 16.42 -4.35
CA ALA A 353 27.29 16.87 -4.97
C ALA A 353 27.25 18.35 -5.38
N ALA A 354 26.10 18.84 -5.85
CA ALA A 354 25.92 20.24 -6.23
C ALA A 354 26.10 21.21 -5.05
N ASN A 355 25.82 20.74 -3.83
CA ASN A 355 26.01 21.48 -2.58
C ASN A 355 27.37 21.21 -1.92
N GLY A 356 28.32 20.58 -2.64
CA GLY A 356 29.65 20.28 -2.13
C GLY A 356 29.68 19.23 -1.03
N ASN A 357 28.70 18.31 -0.99
CA ASN A 357 28.61 17.22 -0.02
C ASN A 357 28.86 15.86 -0.68
N ASN A 358 29.14 14.84 0.14
CA ASN A 358 29.33 13.45 -0.30
C ASN A 358 28.37 12.50 0.43
N VAL A 359 28.22 11.29 -0.09
CA VAL A 359 27.50 10.19 0.57
C VAL A 359 28.50 9.09 0.94
N CYS A 360 28.39 8.56 2.15
CA CYS A 360 29.13 7.38 2.59
C CYS A 360 28.35 6.10 2.30
N PHE A 361 29.06 5.07 1.86
CA PHE A 361 28.59 3.68 1.82
C PHE A 361 29.57 2.77 2.56
N ALA A 362 29.33 1.45 2.51
CA ALA A 362 30.20 0.46 3.13
C ALA A 362 31.66 0.61 2.70
N GLU A 363 31.89 0.94 1.43
CA GLU A 363 33.22 1.07 0.84
C GLU A 363 34.02 2.22 1.46
N GLU A 364 33.38 3.38 1.67
CA GLU A 364 34.02 4.56 2.27
C GLU A 364 34.24 4.38 3.79
N ILE A 365 33.52 3.48 4.47
CA ILE A 365 33.78 3.10 5.87
C ILE A 365 34.92 2.07 5.95
N ALA A 366 34.97 1.11 5.03
CA ALA A 366 35.96 0.02 5.07
C ALA A 366 37.38 0.49 4.70
N GLY A 367 37.51 1.57 3.92
CA GLY A 367 38.81 2.12 3.54
C GLY A 367 38.70 3.31 2.58
N THR A 368 39.83 3.70 1.99
CA THR A 368 39.85 4.74 0.95
C THR A 368 39.20 4.20 -0.33
N ALA A 369 37.99 4.67 -0.63
CA ALA A 369 37.24 4.22 -1.80
C ALA A 369 37.88 4.68 -3.13
N ALA A 370 37.77 3.84 -4.16
CA ALA A 370 38.29 4.15 -5.50
C ALA A 370 37.43 5.19 -6.26
N THR A 371 36.15 5.28 -5.92
CA THR A 371 35.18 6.25 -6.46
C THR A 371 34.32 6.79 -5.33
N VAL A 372 33.71 7.96 -5.52
CA VAL A 372 32.68 8.51 -4.63
C VAL A 372 31.40 8.63 -5.44
N ASP A 373 30.32 8.08 -4.92
CA ASP A 373 29.01 8.04 -5.57
C ASP A 373 27.97 8.68 -4.65
N THR A 374 26.91 9.28 -5.21
CA THR A 374 25.77 9.82 -4.43
C THR A 374 24.53 8.92 -4.51
N ALA A 375 24.68 7.74 -5.11
CA ALA A 375 23.61 6.81 -5.41
C ALA A 375 24.10 5.38 -5.30
N ARG A 376 23.19 4.50 -4.86
CA ARG A 376 23.40 3.07 -4.76
C ARG A 376 22.82 2.37 -5.99
N ASN A 377 23.58 1.47 -6.59
CA ASN A 377 23.22 0.69 -7.77
C ASN A 377 22.68 -0.69 -7.36
N TYR A 378 21.56 -1.11 -7.94
CA TYR A 378 20.86 -2.36 -7.63
C TYR A 378 20.72 -3.20 -8.90
N TYR A 379 21.23 -4.44 -8.86
CA TYR A 379 21.11 -5.39 -9.96
C TYR A 379 21.30 -6.84 -9.49
N THR A 380 20.75 -7.77 -10.27
CA THR A 380 21.11 -9.19 -10.16
C THR A 380 22.14 -9.53 -11.22
N ARG A 381 23.17 -10.32 -10.89
CA ARG A 381 24.18 -10.75 -11.87
C ARG A 381 24.04 -12.23 -12.17
N ILE A 382 23.79 -12.55 -13.45
CA ILE A 382 23.72 -13.93 -13.97
C ILE A 382 24.61 -14.03 -15.20
N ASN A 383 25.57 -14.96 -15.20
CA ASN A 383 26.48 -15.20 -16.35
C ASN A 383 27.12 -13.91 -16.92
N SER A 384 27.47 -12.97 -16.04
CA SER A 384 28.00 -11.63 -16.39
C SER A 384 27.03 -10.66 -17.08
N ILE A 385 25.73 -10.94 -17.06
CA ILE A 385 24.65 -10.03 -17.48
C ILE A 385 23.96 -9.48 -16.22
N ASN A 386 23.61 -8.19 -16.26
CA ASN A 386 22.86 -7.53 -15.20
C ASN A 386 21.35 -7.58 -15.49
N GLU A 387 20.60 -8.21 -14.59
CA GLU A 387 19.14 -8.31 -14.59
C GLU A 387 18.54 -7.49 -13.44
N GLY A 388 17.21 -7.42 -13.37
CA GLY A 388 16.49 -6.71 -12.31
C GLY A 388 16.75 -7.30 -10.92
N ILE A 389 16.64 -6.50 -9.87
CA ILE A 389 17.02 -6.91 -8.51
C ILE A 389 16.02 -7.92 -7.88
N ASN A 390 14.74 -7.79 -8.23
CA ASN A 390 13.63 -8.68 -7.88
C ASN A 390 13.55 -9.16 -6.41
N LYS A 391 13.95 -8.31 -5.46
CA LYS A 391 13.96 -8.57 -4.00
C LYS A 391 13.80 -7.25 -3.23
N PRO A 392 13.01 -7.20 -2.13
CA PRO A 392 12.90 -6.00 -1.31
C PRO A 392 14.07 -5.84 -0.32
N TYR A 393 14.38 -4.59 0.04
CA TYR A 393 15.50 -4.22 0.91
C TYR A 393 15.08 -3.27 2.02
N ASN A 394 15.68 -3.41 3.20
CA ASN A 394 15.51 -2.51 4.33
C ASN A 394 16.87 -2.09 4.91
N CYS A 395 16.89 -0.94 5.60
CA CYS A 395 18.08 -0.35 6.22
C CYS A 395 19.21 -0.07 5.23
N HIS A 396 18.83 0.33 4.02
CA HIS A 396 19.74 0.81 2.99
C HIS A 396 19.99 2.31 3.20
N ASP A 397 20.63 2.64 4.31
CA ASP A 397 20.75 4.02 4.78
C ASP A 397 21.71 4.84 3.92
N PHE A 398 21.52 6.17 3.95
CA PHE A 398 22.38 7.16 3.31
C PHE A 398 22.97 8.07 4.38
N LEU A 399 24.29 8.18 4.45
CA LEU A 399 24.98 9.13 5.34
C LEU A 399 25.60 10.25 4.50
N ILE A 400 25.04 11.45 4.62
CA ILE A 400 25.55 12.65 3.94
C ILE A 400 26.66 13.26 4.80
N ILE A 401 27.81 13.56 4.21
CA ILE A 401 28.93 14.22 4.89
C ILE A 401 29.38 15.46 4.12
N ASN A 402 30.15 16.32 4.78
CA ASN A 402 30.82 17.44 4.12
C ASN A 402 31.74 16.94 3.00
N GLY A 403 31.82 17.69 1.90
CA GLY A 403 32.77 17.44 0.84
C GLY A 403 34.21 17.51 1.35
N GLN A 404 35.04 16.61 0.85
CA GLN A 404 36.45 16.53 1.22
C GLN A 404 37.32 16.58 -0.05
N ASN A 405 38.55 17.07 0.10
CA ASN A 405 39.45 17.28 -1.04
C ASN A 405 40.10 15.98 -1.56
N THR A 406 40.09 14.92 -0.75
CA THR A 406 40.70 13.63 -1.09
C THR A 406 39.85 12.46 -0.60
N ASN A 407 39.92 11.31 -1.29
CA ASN A 407 39.19 10.11 -0.88
C ASN A 407 39.62 9.58 0.49
N ALA A 408 40.87 9.84 0.91
CA ALA A 408 41.34 9.49 2.25
C ALA A 408 40.64 10.30 3.34
N GLN A 409 40.42 11.60 3.09
CA GLN A 409 39.64 12.47 3.97
C GLN A 409 38.16 12.10 3.97
N VAL A 410 37.59 11.72 2.81
CA VAL A 410 36.22 11.17 2.73
C VAL A 410 36.09 9.96 3.66
N HIS A 411 37.03 9.01 3.59
CA HIS A 411 37.03 7.83 4.45
C HIS A 411 37.07 8.21 5.95
N SER A 412 38.01 9.07 6.36
CA SER A 412 38.12 9.50 7.76
C SER A 412 36.85 10.20 8.26
N GLU A 413 36.24 11.03 7.42
CA GLU A 413 34.98 11.71 7.74
C GLU A 413 33.82 10.71 7.84
N CYS A 414 33.68 9.79 6.89
CA CYS A 414 32.66 8.74 6.90
C CYS A 414 32.72 7.88 8.15
N VAL A 415 33.92 7.44 8.56
CA VAL A 415 34.10 6.67 9.80
C VAL A 415 33.70 7.50 11.02
N THR A 416 34.12 8.78 11.07
CA THR A 416 33.81 9.67 12.20
C THR A 416 32.31 9.88 12.34
N GLN A 417 31.62 10.23 11.25
CA GLN A 417 30.18 10.50 11.28
C GLN A 417 29.35 9.23 11.48
N ALA A 418 29.75 8.09 10.91
CA ALA A 418 29.07 6.80 11.15
C ALA A 418 29.18 6.37 12.62
N ASN A 419 30.32 6.62 13.28
CA ASN A 419 30.48 6.36 14.71
C ASN A 419 29.67 7.34 15.57
N ALA A 420 29.55 8.61 15.17
CA ALA A 420 28.73 9.60 15.86
C ALA A 420 27.23 9.23 15.85
N ILE A 421 26.80 8.49 14.82
CA ILE A 421 25.43 7.95 14.64
C ILE A 421 25.38 6.50 15.19
N GLY A 422 26.14 6.18 16.25
CA GLY A 422 25.97 4.93 16.98
C GLY A 422 26.39 3.64 16.24
N GLY A 423 27.35 3.70 15.33
CA GLY A 423 27.91 2.49 14.68
C GLY A 423 27.06 1.98 13.51
N LEU A 424 26.59 2.91 12.68
CA LEU A 424 25.75 2.65 11.50
C LEU A 424 26.39 1.62 10.55
N LEU A 425 25.68 0.52 10.26
CA LEU A 425 26.12 -0.48 9.30
C LEU A 425 25.60 -0.11 7.89
N LEU A 426 26.39 0.67 7.15
CA LEU A 426 26.00 1.08 5.79
C LEU A 426 26.06 -0.07 4.79
N ALA A 427 25.02 -0.18 3.96
CA ALA A 427 25.02 -1.07 2.81
C ALA A 427 25.95 -0.57 1.70
N SER A 428 26.55 -1.49 0.95
CA SER A 428 27.41 -1.21 -0.22
C SER A 428 26.71 -0.30 -1.23
N LYS A 429 27.51 0.50 -1.96
CA LYS A 429 27.01 1.28 -3.09
C LYS A 429 26.66 0.43 -4.32
N ASN A 430 27.06 -0.84 -4.34
CA ASN A 430 26.67 -1.82 -5.36
C ASN A 430 25.96 -3.01 -4.70
N ILE A 431 24.63 -2.98 -4.73
CA ILE A 431 23.80 -4.09 -4.28
C ILE A 431 23.69 -5.10 -5.41
N GLN A 432 24.51 -6.14 -5.30
CA GLN A 432 24.51 -7.26 -6.23
C GLN A 432 23.82 -8.48 -5.60
N ARG A 433 22.70 -8.90 -6.19
CA ARG A 433 22.16 -10.25 -5.97
C ARG A 433 22.88 -11.22 -6.90
N THR A 434 23.50 -12.27 -6.36
CA THR A 434 24.21 -13.28 -7.16
C THR A 434 23.35 -14.54 -7.27
N ILE A 435 23.03 -14.95 -8.51
CA ILE A 435 22.31 -16.20 -8.79
C ILE A 435 23.23 -17.07 -9.66
N THR A 436 23.58 -18.25 -9.17
CA THR A 436 24.60 -19.13 -9.76
C THR A 436 24.10 -19.86 -11.00
N SER A 437 22.80 -20.13 -11.10
CA SER A 437 22.13 -20.70 -12.27
C SER A 437 20.60 -20.47 -12.18
N GLY A 438 19.92 -20.39 -13.33
CA GLY A 438 18.45 -20.19 -13.40
C GLY A 438 18.02 -18.79 -13.83
N THR A 439 16.74 -18.47 -13.60
CA THR A 439 16.12 -17.16 -13.90
C THR A 439 16.01 -16.30 -12.64
N THR A 440 16.01 -14.97 -12.78
CA THR A 440 15.80 -14.07 -11.64
C THR A 440 14.34 -14.07 -11.17
N VAL A 441 13.99 -15.02 -10.31
CA VAL A 441 12.67 -15.14 -9.68
C VAL A 441 12.54 -14.19 -8.49
N PHE A 442 11.32 -13.67 -8.29
CA PHE A 442 10.99 -12.78 -7.18
C PHE A 442 11.23 -13.49 -5.84
N ASP A 443 11.95 -12.81 -4.95
CA ASP A 443 12.19 -13.26 -3.58
C ASP A 443 11.42 -12.34 -2.62
N PRO A 444 10.34 -12.81 -1.97
CA PRO A 444 9.52 -12.00 -1.09
C PRO A 444 10.20 -11.69 0.25
N VAL A 445 11.31 -12.35 0.58
CA VAL A 445 12.03 -12.12 1.84
C VAL A 445 12.76 -10.79 1.76
N ILE A 446 12.41 -9.85 2.65
CA ILE A 446 13.09 -8.57 2.78
C ILE A 446 14.54 -8.81 3.23
N ASP A 447 15.49 -8.29 2.47
CA ASP A 447 16.88 -8.23 2.91
C ASP A 447 17.00 -7.18 4.01
N ALA A 448 17.25 -7.65 5.23
CA ALA A 448 17.45 -6.83 6.42
C ALA A 448 18.89 -6.96 6.96
N THR A 449 19.85 -7.37 6.12
CA THR A 449 21.24 -7.61 6.52
C THR A 449 21.87 -6.40 7.22
N TYR A 450 21.49 -5.19 6.78
CA TYR A 450 22.01 -3.93 7.28
C TYR A 450 21.13 -3.28 8.36
N CYS A 451 20.08 -3.97 8.82
CA CYS A 451 19.20 -3.49 9.89
C CYS A 451 19.73 -3.74 11.30
N ALA A 452 20.81 -4.53 11.42
CA ALA A 452 21.42 -4.77 12.71
C ALA A 452 22.26 -3.55 13.12
N ILE A 453 21.83 -2.90 14.19
CA ILE A 453 22.67 -1.98 14.96
C ILE A 453 23.64 -2.87 15.75
N THR A 454 24.96 -2.75 15.55
CA THR A 454 25.91 -3.36 16.49
C THR A 454 25.74 -2.65 17.83
N GLY A 455 25.61 -3.41 18.92
CA GLY A 455 25.32 -2.80 20.21
C GLY A 455 24.85 -3.78 21.27
N THR A 456 24.64 -3.26 22.48
CA THR A 456 24.03 -4.01 23.56
C THR A 456 22.53 -3.76 23.55
N THR A 457 21.73 -4.81 23.72
CA THR A 457 20.28 -4.68 23.90
C THR A 457 19.98 -4.35 25.35
N TYR A 458 19.33 -3.21 25.57
CA TYR A 458 18.87 -2.75 26.88
C TYR A 458 17.35 -2.85 26.97
N THR A 459 16.87 -3.40 28.09
CA THR A 459 15.48 -3.23 28.53
C THR A 459 15.49 -2.20 29.65
N ILE A 460 15.04 -0.99 29.34
CA ILE A 460 15.08 0.18 30.19
C ILE A 460 13.72 0.37 30.85
N THR A 461 13.65 0.31 32.17
CA THR A 461 12.42 0.54 32.94
C THR A 461 12.53 1.81 33.77
N GLY A 462 11.51 2.68 33.68
CA GLY A 462 11.46 3.92 34.44
C GLY A 462 10.05 4.23 34.95
N THR A 463 9.92 5.36 35.64
CA THR A 463 8.66 5.77 36.27
C THR A 463 8.06 6.99 35.58
N ILE A 464 6.75 7.16 35.73
CA ILE A 464 5.99 8.30 35.23
C ILE A 464 5.31 8.96 36.42
N ALA A 465 5.38 10.28 36.47
CA ALA A 465 4.69 11.09 37.46
C ALA A 465 3.71 12.05 36.77
N ASN A 466 2.59 12.31 37.44
CA ASN A 466 1.56 13.27 37.04
C ASN A 466 0.81 12.96 35.72
N ALA A 467 0.80 11.71 35.26
CA ALA A 467 -0.06 11.25 34.17
C ALA A 467 -1.27 10.48 34.71
N ALA A 468 -2.48 10.78 34.23
CA ALA A 468 -3.70 10.05 34.61
C ALA A 468 -4.00 8.84 33.71
N SER A 469 -3.35 8.75 32.56
CA SER A 469 -3.42 7.63 31.62
C SER A 469 -2.05 7.39 30.99
N ALA A 470 -1.88 6.26 30.30
CA ALA A 470 -0.59 5.92 29.68
C ALA A 470 -0.15 6.99 28.66
N PRO A 471 0.98 7.68 28.88
CA PRO A 471 1.53 8.62 27.92
C PRO A 471 2.23 7.88 26.77
N ALA A 472 2.43 8.55 25.65
CA ALA A 472 3.25 8.01 24.56
C ALA A 472 4.72 8.15 24.95
N VAL A 473 5.43 7.03 25.13
CA VAL A 473 6.83 7.02 25.53
C VAL A 473 7.68 6.38 24.43
N THR A 474 8.82 6.99 24.12
CA THR A 474 9.82 6.49 23.18
C THR A 474 11.22 6.54 23.79
N VAL A 475 12.08 5.62 23.37
CA VAL A 475 13.52 5.68 23.61
C VAL A 475 14.24 5.92 22.28
N THR A 476 15.22 6.80 22.26
CA THR A 476 16.03 7.05 21.07
C THR A 476 17.51 7.23 21.41
N ASP A 477 18.37 6.70 20.57
CA ASP A 477 19.81 7.00 20.55
C ASP A 477 20.17 8.04 19.48
N LEU A 478 19.18 8.80 18.98
CA LEU A 478 19.22 9.71 17.82
C LEU A 478 19.28 9.01 16.46
N VAL A 479 19.31 7.68 16.42
CA VAL A 479 19.45 6.87 15.20
C VAL A 479 18.22 5.98 15.03
N SER A 480 17.93 5.20 16.07
CA SER A 480 16.75 4.40 16.24
C SER A 480 15.81 5.09 17.23
N THR A 481 14.51 4.98 17.00
CA THR A 481 13.49 5.40 17.96
C THR A 481 12.53 4.24 18.13
N ASN A 482 12.47 3.70 19.34
CA ASN A 482 11.59 2.59 19.66
C ASN A 482 10.46 3.08 20.56
N ASN A 483 9.24 2.65 20.23
CA ASN A 483 8.08 2.86 21.09
C ASN A 483 8.20 2.00 22.34
N CYS A 484 7.79 2.57 23.47
CA CYS A 484 7.79 1.90 24.76
C CYS A 484 6.38 1.46 25.15
N THR A 485 6.32 0.44 25.98
CA THR A 485 5.08 0.10 26.68
C THR A 485 4.98 0.98 27.92
N ALA A 486 3.91 1.75 28.06
CA ALA A 486 3.69 2.66 29.18
C ALA A 486 2.35 2.42 29.88
N THR A 487 2.33 2.71 31.17
CA THR A 487 1.13 2.85 32.01
C THR A 487 1.07 4.28 32.54
N ALA A 488 0.08 4.62 33.37
CA ALA A 488 0.06 5.92 34.04
C ALA A 488 1.24 6.13 35.02
N ALA A 489 1.94 5.06 35.46
CA ALA A 489 2.95 5.12 36.51
C ALA A 489 4.36 4.65 36.09
N SER A 490 4.49 3.93 34.98
CA SER A 490 5.77 3.35 34.56
C SER A 490 5.85 3.12 33.06
N TYR A 491 7.08 2.98 32.56
CA TYR A 491 7.35 2.59 31.19
C TYR A 491 8.42 1.51 31.13
N SER A 492 8.39 0.72 30.06
CA SER A 492 9.41 -0.25 29.69
C SER A 492 9.73 -0.11 28.20
N CYS A 493 11.01 0.09 27.89
CA CYS A 493 11.49 0.34 26.55
C CYS A 493 12.61 -0.65 26.21
N GLN A 494 12.62 -1.19 25.00
CA GLN A 494 13.73 -1.99 24.52
C GLN A 494 14.47 -1.23 23.42
N ILE A 495 15.79 -1.14 23.51
CA ILE A 495 16.65 -0.53 22.49
C ILE A 495 17.95 -1.31 22.37
N THR A 496 18.41 -1.56 21.14
CA THR A 496 19.72 -2.12 20.85
C THR A 496 20.59 -0.99 20.33
N THR A 497 21.68 -0.64 21.02
CA THR A 497 22.50 0.51 20.65
C THR A 497 23.96 0.33 21.08
N ALA A 498 24.89 0.88 20.29
CA ALA A 498 26.29 1.09 20.69
C ALA A 498 26.55 2.51 21.23
N ALA A 499 25.53 3.39 21.24
CA ALA A 499 25.65 4.72 21.78
C ALA A 499 25.93 4.66 23.30
N THR A 500 26.77 5.59 23.77
CA THR A 500 27.05 5.75 25.20
C THR A 500 25.91 6.43 25.95
N SER A 501 24.94 6.99 25.23
CA SER A 501 23.75 7.64 25.79
C SER A 501 22.49 7.36 24.98
N VAL A 502 21.35 7.30 25.67
CA VAL A 502 20.01 7.29 25.05
C VAL A 502 19.13 8.35 25.68
N THR A 503 18.14 8.84 24.96
CA THR A 503 17.15 9.81 25.44
C THR A 503 15.78 9.14 25.52
N MET A 504 15.15 9.22 26.69
CA MET A 504 13.75 8.90 26.89
C MET A 504 12.92 10.15 26.59
N SER A 505 11.79 9.98 25.91
CA SER A 505 10.83 11.04 25.67
C SER A 505 9.42 10.53 25.98
N GLY A 506 8.68 11.27 26.79
CA GLY A 506 7.27 11.01 27.08
C GLY A 506 6.43 12.20 26.61
N THR A 507 5.31 11.92 25.96
CA THR A 507 4.34 12.94 25.56
C THR A 507 2.98 12.65 26.19
N TYR A 508 2.42 13.64 26.88
CA TYR A 508 1.13 13.58 27.57
C TYR A 508 0.46 14.95 27.52
N ASN A 509 -0.81 15.04 27.12
CA ASN A 509 -1.56 16.30 27.03
C ASN A 509 -0.80 17.45 26.34
N ASN A 510 -0.16 17.15 25.19
CA ASN A 510 0.65 18.08 24.39
C ASN A 510 1.91 18.64 25.11
N GLU A 511 2.26 18.09 26.27
CA GLU A 511 3.53 18.33 26.95
C GLU A 511 4.50 17.19 26.61
N THR A 512 5.73 17.53 26.26
CA THR A 512 6.81 16.57 26.03
C THR A 512 7.89 16.74 27.09
N VAL A 513 8.18 15.65 27.81
CA VAL A 513 9.21 15.59 28.84
C VAL A 513 10.29 14.63 28.39
N THR A 514 11.55 15.02 28.49
CA THR A 514 12.69 14.18 28.07
C THR A 514 13.69 14.00 29.20
N CYS A 515 14.44 12.89 29.16
CA CYS A 515 15.59 12.68 30.01
C CYS A 515 16.68 11.90 29.26
N ALA A 516 17.95 12.21 29.51
CA ALA A 516 19.07 11.48 28.95
C ALA A 516 19.63 10.48 29.96
N LEU A 517 19.93 9.26 29.50
CA LEU A 517 20.63 8.23 30.25
C LEU A 517 22.05 8.13 29.72
N THR A 518 23.04 8.43 30.57
CA THR A 518 24.47 8.38 30.22
C THR A 518 25.27 7.96 31.44
N PRO A 519 25.87 6.75 31.47
CA PRO A 519 25.85 5.71 30.43
C PRO A 519 24.49 5.01 30.29
N VAL A 520 24.25 4.33 29.17
CA VAL A 520 23.04 3.52 28.97
C VAL A 520 22.96 2.39 30.01
N SER A 521 21.79 2.23 30.65
CA SER A 521 21.56 1.22 31.69
C SER A 521 20.13 0.66 31.61
N SER A 522 19.85 -0.45 32.31
CA SER A 522 18.49 -0.98 32.45
C SER A 522 17.58 -0.14 33.34
N SER A 523 18.13 0.82 34.11
CA SER A 523 17.34 1.76 34.89
C SER A 523 17.09 3.04 34.09
N GLY A 524 15.82 3.33 33.84
CA GLY A 524 15.33 4.57 33.26
C GLY A 524 15.22 5.70 34.28
N CYS A 525 14.75 6.86 33.82
CA CYS A 525 14.49 8.03 34.63
C CYS A 525 13.01 8.13 35.03
N THR A 526 12.66 9.20 35.75
CA THR A 526 11.27 9.58 36.00
C THR A 526 10.82 10.66 35.02
N LEU A 527 9.82 10.37 34.18
CA LEU A 527 9.17 11.36 33.31
C LEU A 527 8.07 12.05 34.11
N THR A 528 8.30 13.31 34.48
CA THR A 528 7.39 14.09 35.33
C THR A 528 6.65 15.13 34.50
N PHE A 529 5.38 14.88 34.20
CA PHE A 529 4.52 15.84 33.50
C PHE A 529 4.02 16.93 34.45
N THR A 530 3.49 18.02 33.91
CA THR A 530 2.86 19.08 34.69
C THR A 530 1.60 18.53 35.37
N ALA A 531 1.53 18.65 36.70
CA ALA A 531 0.38 18.20 37.47
C ALA A 531 -0.89 18.99 37.07
N SER A 532 -1.89 18.27 36.56
CA SER A 532 -3.22 18.82 36.31
C SER A 532 -3.93 19.10 37.64
N ALA A 533 -4.34 20.36 37.88
CA ALA A 533 -5.12 20.77 39.07
C ALA A 533 -6.61 20.35 39.02
N ASN A 534 -6.99 19.50 38.06
CA ASN A 534 -8.36 19.05 37.89
C ASN A 534 -8.74 18.03 38.98
N PRO A 535 -9.87 18.22 39.68
CA PRO A 535 -10.35 17.26 40.67
C PRO A 535 -10.69 15.91 40.05
N THR A 536 -10.43 14.84 40.81
CA THR A 536 -10.82 13.47 40.45
C THR A 536 -11.99 13.05 41.32
N TYR A 537 -13.09 12.65 40.70
CA TYR A 537 -14.28 12.17 41.38
C TYR A 537 -14.37 10.64 41.30
N THR A 538 -14.69 10.01 42.42
CA THR A 538 -15.03 8.58 42.56
C THR A 538 -16.51 8.46 42.87
N ILE A 539 -17.26 7.77 42.04
CA ILE A 539 -18.71 7.61 42.13
C ILE A 539 -19.01 6.14 42.42
N ASN A 540 -19.61 5.85 43.56
CA ASN A 540 -19.96 4.50 43.97
C ASN A 540 -21.48 4.31 43.97
N GLY A 541 -21.98 3.23 43.37
CA GLY A 541 -23.40 2.90 43.37
C GLY A 541 -23.67 1.40 43.45
N ALA A 542 -24.95 1.05 43.58
CA ALA A 542 -25.42 -0.33 43.73
C ALA A 542 -26.13 -0.83 42.45
N ILE A 543 -26.05 -2.13 42.22
CA ILE A 543 -26.75 -2.88 41.18
C ILE A 543 -27.54 -4.00 41.87
N SER A 544 -28.86 -3.86 41.91
CA SER A 544 -29.78 -4.86 42.48
C SER A 544 -30.29 -5.82 41.41
N GLY A 545 -30.57 -7.08 41.78
CA GLY A 545 -31.02 -8.12 40.84
C GLY A 545 -30.52 -9.51 41.23
N THR A 546 -30.76 -10.52 40.39
CA THR A 546 -30.06 -11.80 40.53
C THR A 546 -28.58 -11.60 40.20
N ALA A 547 -27.69 -12.45 40.73
CA ALA A 547 -26.25 -12.34 40.46
C ALA A 547 -25.95 -12.34 38.94
N THR A 548 -26.63 -13.19 38.18
CA THR A 548 -26.51 -13.24 36.71
C THR A 548 -26.93 -11.93 36.05
N ALA A 549 -28.02 -11.32 36.50
CA ALA A 549 -28.50 -10.06 35.93
C ALA A 549 -27.60 -8.88 36.32
N ALA A 550 -27.18 -8.80 37.59
CA ALA A 550 -26.35 -7.73 38.11
C ALA A 550 -24.94 -7.73 37.49
N ASN A 551 -24.33 -8.91 37.34
CA ASN A 551 -22.97 -9.04 36.78
C ASN A 551 -22.91 -8.76 35.27
N ALA A 552 -24.04 -8.83 34.57
CA ALA A 552 -24.14 -8.53 33.14
C ALA A 552 -24.37 -7.03 32.85
N VAL A 553 -24.53 -6.19 33.88
CA VAL A 553 -24.68 -4.75 33.71
C VAL A 553 -23.34 -4.12 33.39
N THR A 554 -23.28 -3.39 32.28
CA THR A 554 -22.20 -2.46 31.96
C THR A 554 -22.64 -1.05 32.34
N VAL A 555 -21.87 -0.39 33.19
CA VAL A 555 -22.06 1.02 33.54
C VAL A 555 -21.07 1.86 32.75
N SER A 556 -21.50 3.00 32.23
CA SER A 556 -20.69 3.93 31.46
C SER A 556 -20.91 5.36 31.95
N MET A 557 -19.89 6.19 31.80
CA MET A 557 -19.91 7.59 32.21
C MET A 557 -19.50 8.50 31.05
N SER A 558 -20.13 9.67 30.94
CA SER A 558 -19.75 10.68 29.94
C SER A 558 -18.41 11.35 30.28
N ASN A 559 -17.94 12.22 29.37
CA ASN A 559 -16.80 13.10 29.61
C ASN A 559 -15.48 12.37 29.97
N GLY A 560 -15.31 11.14 29.46
CA GLY A 560 -14.09 10.34 29.64
C GLY A 560 -13.99 9.60 30.98
N GLY A 561 -15.09 9.47 31.74
CA GLY A 561 -15.11 8.67 32.96
C GLY A 561 -14.99 7.16 32.70
N ILE A 562 -14.31 6.45 33.60
CA ILE A 562 -14.08 5.00 33.54
C ILE A 562 -14.92 4.34 34.63
N CYS A 563 -15.71 3.33 34.29
CA CYS A 563 -16.59 2.60 35.21
C CYS A 563 -16.23 1.11 35.28
N ALA A 564 -16.40 0.51 36.45
CA ALA A 564 -16.23 -0.92 36.70
C ALA A 564 -17.42 -1.46 37.51
N ASN A 565 -18.01 -2.56 37.04
CA ASN A 565 -18.92 -3.40 37.82
C ASN A 565 -18.08 -4.44 38.58
N HIS A 566 -18.27 -4.52 39.90
CA HIS A 566 -17.44 -5.37 40.76
C HIS A 566 -17.97 -6.80 40.89
N ASN A 567 -19.11 -7.10 40.27
CA ASN A 567 -19.79 -8.40 40.32
C ASN A 567 -20.21 -8.85 41.73
N ASP A 568 -20.34 -7.91 42.66
CA ASP A 568 -20.79 -8.09 44.04
C ASP A 568 -22.09 -7.31 44.35
N GLY A 569 -22.74 -6.79 43.30
CA GLY A 569 -23.88 -5.90 43.41
C GLY A 569 -23.51 -4.42 43.54
N THR A 570 -22.25 -4.04 43.29
CA THR A 570 -21.79 -2.64 43.29
C THR A 570 -21.01 -2.27 42.03
N TYR A 571 -20.92 -0.97 41.76
CA TYR A 571 -20.05 -0.40 40.72
C TYR A 571 -19.30 0.83 41.23
N THR A 572 -18.15 1.09 40.61
CA THR A 572 -17.38 2.33 40.83
C THR A 572 -17.05 2.96 39.50
N CYS A 573 -17.26 4.27 39.40
CA CYS A 573 -16.78 5.09 38.29
C CYS A 573 -15.79 6.15 38.76
N THR A 574 -14.81 6.47 37.93
CA THR A 574 -13.82 7.51 38.19
C THR A 574 -13.77 8.49 37.03
N ILE A 575 -13.69 9.78 37.33
CA ILE A 575 -13.59 10.84 36.31
C ILE A 575 -12.71 11.98 36.83
N THR A 576 -11.72 12.38 36.03
CA THR A 576 -10.91 13.58 36.28
C THR A 576 -11.32 14.65 35.28
N THR A 577 -11.84 15.78 35.76
CA THR A 577 -12.39 16.83 34.88
C THR A 577 -12.14 18.22 35.46
N SER A 578 -12.25 19.26 34.64
CA SER A 578 -12.12 20.64 35.09
C SER A 578 -13.04 20.93 36.27
N ALA A 579 -12.58 21.72 37.24
CA ALA A 579 -13.41 22.20 38.36
C ALA A 579 -14.63 23.03 37.91
N THR A 580 -14.68 23.43 36.63
CA THR A 580 -15.83 24.13 36.02
C THR A 580 -16.89 23.18 35.44
N THR A 581 -16.59 21.88 35.31
CA THR A 581 -17.55 20.88 34.85
C THR A 581 -18.58 20.60 35.95
N ALA A 582 -19.80 21.09 35.78
CA ALA A 582 -20.83 21.00 36.81
C ALA A 582 -21.44 19.58 36.98
N SER A 583 -21.42 18.74 35.93
CA SER A 583 -22.06 17.42 35.97
C SER A 583 -21.52 16.43 34.93
N ALA A 584 -21.74 15.13 35.16
CA ALA A 584 -21.56 14.04 34.21
C ALA A 584 -22.82 13.15 34.15
N THR A 585 -22.94 12.29 33.14
CA THR A 585 -24.07 11.34 33.03
C THR A 585 -23.61 9.89 33.17
N LEU A 586 -24.33 9.11 33.97
CA LEU A 586 -24.22 7.66 34.08
C LEU A 586 -25.26 6.96 33.20
N THR A 587 -24.86 5.96 32.44
CA THR A 587 -25.78 5.09 31.71
C THR A 587 -25.44 3.63 32.00
N ALA A 588 -26.45 2.83 32.34
CA ALA A 588 -26.31 1.39 32.51
C ALA A 588 -27.00 0.66 31.35
N THR A 589 -26.36 -0.39 30.85
CA THR A 589 -26.90 -1.25 29.78
C THR A 589 -26.64 -2.71 30.10
N ILE A 590 -27.49 -3.60 29.63
CA ILE A 590 -27.26 -5.04 29.61
C ILE A 590 -27.29 -5.48 28.14
N SER A 591 -26.19 -6.02 27.63
CA SER A 591 -26.05 -6.42 26.23
C SER A 591 -26.74 -7.75 25.91
N THR A 592 -27.00 -8.56 26.93
CA THR A 592 -27.46 -9.93 26.76
C THR A 592 -28.73 -10.14 27.56
N GLY A 593 -29.88 -10.11 26.88
CA GLY A 593 -31.10 -10.70 27.41
C GLY A 593 -31.65 -10.15 28.74
N GLY A 594 -31.33 -8.91 29.08
CA GLY A 594 -31.80 -8.31 30.31
C GLY A 594 -32.32 -6.91 30.13
N THR A 595 -32.96 -6.41 31.18
CA THR A 595 -33.37 -5.02 31.30
C THR A 595 -32.70 -4.44 32.53
N VAL A 596 -32.29 -3.18 32.43
CA VAL A 596 -31.76 -2.41 33.56
C VAL A 596 -32.61 -1.16 33.74
N THR A 597 -32.94 -0.84 34.98
CA THR A 597 -33.73 0.34 35.34
C THR A 597 -32.96 1.17 36.36
N PRO A 598 -32.78 2.49 36.15
CA PRO A 598 -33.19 3.25 34.97
C PRO A 598 -32.40 2.86 33.71
N ASN A 599 -33.06 2.82 32.55
CA ASN A 599 -32.44 2.60 31.23
C ASN A 599 -32.09 3.91 30.49
N THR A 600 -32.29 5.06 31.15
CA THR A 600 -31.99 6.39 30.62
C THR A 600 -30.78 6.99 31.34
N ALA A 601 -30.09 7.91 30.68
CA ALA A 601 -28.92 8.59 31.23
C ALA A 601 -29.29 9.35 32.52
N GLN A 602 -28.53 9.12 33.58
CA GLN A 602 -28.71 9.69 34.91
C GLN A 602 -27.67 10.79 35.15
N THR A 603 -28.10 11.99 35.52
CA THR A 603 -27.18 13.12 35.75
C THR A 603 -26.62 13.09 37.17
N ILE A 604 -25.30 13.25 37.29
CA ILE A 604 -24.55 13.37 38.55
C ILE A 604 -23.89 14.73 38.62
N ALA A 605 -24.10 15.45 39.72
CA ALA A 605 -23.44 16.72 39.99
C ALA A 605 -22.00 16.51 40.48
N LEU A 606 -21.07 17.35 40.02
CA LEU A 606 -19.65 17.33 40.37
C LEU A 606 -19.28 18.62 41.13
N PRO A 607 -19.51 18.69 42.45
CA PRO A 607 -19.57 19.96 43.20
C PRO A 607 -18.20 20.60 43.50
N GLY A 608 -17.09 20.17 42.88
CA GLY A 608 -15.75 20.73 43.14
C GLY A 608 -15.11 20.35 44.49
N THR A 609 -15.90 20.23 45.57
CA THR A 609 -15.41 20.10 46.95
C THR A 609 -15.41 18.66 47.48
N THR A 610 -16.27 17.79 46.93
CA THR A 610 -16.46 16.42 47.38
C THR A 610 -16.05 15.46 46.27
N GLN A 611 -14.94 14.77 46.47
CA GLN A 611 -14.35 13.88 45.47
C GLN A 611 -14.90 12.44 45.52
N THR A 612 -15.67 12.07 46.54
CA THR A 612 -16.36 10.77 46.59
C THR A 612 -17.86 11.00 46.63
N LEU A 613 -18.57 10.48 45.63
CA LEU A 613 -19.99 10.70 45.41
C LEU A 613 -20.75 9.37 45.41
N THR A 614 -22.04 9.43 45.76
CA THR A 614 -22.96 8.32 45.61
C THR A 614 -23.60 8.37 44.23
N GLY A 615 -23.42 7.32 43.43
CA GLY A 615 -24.03 7.16 42.12
C GLY A 615 -25.46 6.62 42.19
N THR A 616 -26.15 6.66 41.05
CA THR A 616 -27.52 6.14 40.93
C THR A 616 -27.55 4.62 41.16
N ALA A 617 -28.56 4.14 41.89
CA ALA A 617 -28.80 2.70 42.03
C ALA A 617 -29.47 2.17 40.76
N PHE A 618 -28.98 1.03 40.26
CA PHE A 618 -29.56 0.31 39.13
C PHE A 618 -30.24 -0.97 39.61
N SER A 619 -31.27 -1.40 38.88
CA SER A 619 -31.93 -2.69 39.06
C SER A 619 -31.92 -3.47 37.74
N ALA A 620 -31.43 -4.70 37.79
CA ALA A 620 -31.21 -5.56 36.64
C ALA A 620 -32.07 -6.82 36.72
N SER A 621 -32.65 -7.22 35.58
CA SER A 621 -33.41 -8.45 35.41
C SER A 621 -33.02 -9.13 34.10
N MET A 622 -33.04 -10.47 34.07
CA MET A 622 -32.80 -11.29 32.88
C MET A 622 -34.08 -11.99 32.45
N ALA A 623 -34.36 -12.02 31.15
CA ALA A 623 -35.44 -12.88 30.64
C ALA A 623 -34.96 -14.34 30.61
N THR A 624 -35.85 -15.28 30.91
CA THR A 624 -35.54 -16.72 30.92
C THR A 624 -35.75 -17.38 29.55
N THR A 625 -36.47 -16.72 28.64
CA THR A 625 -36.77 -17.19 27.28
C THR A 625 -36.87 -16.03 26.28
N TYR A 626 -36.60 -16.32 24.99
CA TYR A 626 -36.75 -15.44 23.83
C TYR A 626 -37.58 -16.08 22.73
N THR A 627 -38.19 -15.25 21.89
CA THR A 627 -38.93 -15.70 20.71
C THR A 627 -38.07 -15.60 19.45
N VAL A 628 -37.97 -16.70 18.70
CA VAL A 628 -37.39 -16.76 17.35
C VAL A 628 -38.52 -17.07 16.38
N GLY A 629 -38.91 -16.13 15.52
CA GLY A 629 -40.07 -16.32 14.66
C GLY A 629 -40.07 -15.52 13.37
N GLY A 630 -41.01 -15.81 12.50
CA GLY A 630 -41.21 -15.09 11.25
C GLY A 630 -42.06 -15.88 10.27
N THR A 631 -41.95 -15.55 8.98
CA THR A 631 -42.82 -16.12 7.94
C THR A 631 -42.06 -17.07 7.02
N ILE A 632 -42.73 -18.09 6.51
CA ILE A 632 -42.26 -18.93 5.39
C ILE A 632 -43.15 -18.63 4.18
N SER A 633 -42.60 -17.94 3.19
CA SER A 633 -43.31 -17.61 1.94
C SER A 633 -43.11 -18.72 0.92
N VAL A 634 -44.20 -19.42 0.59
CA VAL A 634 -44.21 -20.53 -0.37
C VAL A 634 -44.50 -19.99 -1.77
N GLY A 635 -43.49 -20.07 -2.64
CA GLY A 635 -43.55 -19.55 -4.00
C GLY A 635 -44.47 -20.34 -4.93
N ASN A 636 -44.61 -19.82 -6.15
CA ASN A 636 -45.42 -20.42 -7.21
C ASN A 636 -44.86 -21.79 -7.67
N ASN A 637 -45.73 -22.76 -7.97
CA ASN A 637 -45.38 -24.13 -8.39
C ASN A 637 -44.58 -24.93 -7.35
N VAL A 638 -44.66 -24.56 -6.06
CA VAL A 638 -44.07 -25.34 -4.96
C VAL A 638 -45.16 -26.22 -4.34
N ALA A 639 -45.07 -27.51 -4.61
CA ALA A 639 -45.95 -28.53 -4.03
C ALA A 639 -45.18 -29.32 -2.95
N VAL A 640 -45.33 -28.91 -1.69
CA VAL A 640 -44.79 -29.61 -0.52
C VAL A 640 -45.93 -30.21 0.30
N THR A 641 -45.70 -31.41 0.83
CA THR A 641 -46.63 -32.14 1.69
C THR A 641 -46.45 -31.82 3.17
N THR A 642 -45.22 -31.49 3.58
CA THR A 642 -44.91 -31.15 4.97
C THR A 642 -43.90 -30.02 5.03
N VAL A 643 -44.08 -29.13 5.99
CA VAL A 643 -43.07 -28.15 6.42
C VAL A 643 -42.93 -28.31 7.93
N THR A 644 -41.70 -28.40 8.41
CA THR A 644 -41.40 -28.48 9.84
C THR A 644 -40.42 -27.38 10.22
N VAL A 645 -40.60 -26.85 11.43
CA VAL A 645 -39.71 -25.87 12.04
C VAL A 645 -39.32 -26.38 13.42
N ALA A 646 -38.03 -26.40 13.70
CA ALA A 646 -37.49 -26.83 14.97
C ALA A 646 -36.28 -25.98 15.37
N VAL A 647 -36.01 -25.94 16.67
CA VAL A 647 -34.72 -25.54 17.23
C VAL A 647 -34.03 -26.77 17.80
N ASP A 648 -32.74 -26.65 18.12
CA ASP A 648 -31.96 -27.78 18.63
C ASP A 648 -32.60 -28.42 19.87
N THR A 649 -32.49 -29.75 19.97
CA THR A 649 -33.12 -30.54 21.03
C THR A 649 -32.76 -30.00 22.42
N GLY A 650 -33.79 -29.73 23.24
CA GLY A 650 -33.62 -29.22 24.60
C GLY A 650 -33.38 -27.72 24.72
N THR A 651 -33.32 -26.98 23.60
CA THR A 651 -33.08 -25.53 23.62
C THR A 651 -34.38 -24.70 23.54
N GLY A 652 -35.48 -25.30 23.09
CA GLY A 652 -36.76 -24.61 22.95
C GLY A 652 -37.86 -25.45 22.30
N THR A 653 -39.01 -24.81 22.04
CA THR A 653 -40.16 -25.42 21.35
C THR A 653 -40.68 -24.49 20.27
N CYS A 654 -41.07 -25.03 19.12
CA CYS A 654 -41.57 -24.28 17.97
C CYS A 654 -43.03 -24.60 17.67
N ALA A 655 -43.78 -23.57 17.27
CA ALA A 655 -45.10 -23.69 16.67
C ALA A 655 -45.05 -23.15 15.23
N LEU A 656 -45.71 -23.85 14.31
CA LEU A 656 -45.89 -23.45 12.91
C LEU A 656 -47.39 -23.41 12.62
N THR A 657 -47.85 -22.36 11.96
CA THR A 657 -49.26 -22.14 11.60
C THR A 657 -49.34 -21.68 10.16
N GLY A 658 -50.11 -22.41 9.34
CA GLY A 658 -50.27 -22.13 7.92
C GLY A 658 -50.80 -23.33 7.14
N THR A 659 -50.89 -23.20 5.83
CA THR A 659 -51.44 -24.24 4.93
C THR A 659 -50.38 -24.96 4.11
N HIS A 660 -49.13 -24.47 4.11
CA HIS A 660 -48.01 -25.06 3.37
C HIS A 660 -48.27 -25.22 1.86
N HIS A 661 -49.12 -24.37 1.29
CA HIS A 661 -49.57 -24.46 -0.09
C HIS A 661 -48.85 -23.42 -0.96
N GLU A 662 -48.74 -23.67 -2.27
CA GLU A 662 -48.18 -22.66 -3.18
C GLU A 662 -48.91 -21.32 -3.07
N ASN A 663 -48.15 -20.23 -3.22
CA ASN A 663 -48.62 -18.85 -3.09
C ASN A 663 -49.26 -18.53 -1.73
N THR A 664 -48.86 -19.23 -0.66
CA THR A 664 -49.28 -18.92 0.71
C THR A 664 -48.08 -18.57 1.59
N THR A 665 -48.37 -17.97 2.75
CA THR A 665 -47.37 -17.61 3.75
C THR A 665 -47.73 -18.28 5.07
N ASP A 666 -46.83 -19.14 5.54
CA ASP A 666 -46.94 -19.72 6.87
C ASP A 666 -46.22 -18.83 7.90
N THR A 667 -46.58 -18.97 9.17
CA THR A 667 -45.97 -18.24 10.30
C THR A 667 -45.44 -19.24 11.33
N TYR A 668 -44.23 -19.01 11.82
CA TYR A 668 -43.64 -19.81 12.88
C TYR A 668 -43.13 -18.96 14.04
N SER A 669 -43.15 -19.55 15.23
CA SER A 669 -42.65 -18.94 16.45
C SER A 669 -42.08 -20.01 17.37
N CYS A 670 -40.81 -19.88 17.72
CA CYS A 670 -40.08 -20.72 18.63
C CYS A 670 -39.81 -19.99 19.94
N THR A 671 -40.08 -20.63 21.08
CA THR A 671 -39.67 -20.14 22.40
C THR A 671 -38.37 -20.85 22.79
N VAL A 672 -37.30 -20.08 22.96
CA VAL A 672 -35.93 -20.56 23.15
C VAL A 672 -35.40 -20.09 24.51
N ALA A 673 -34.68 -20.94 25.24
CA ALA A 673 -34.07 -20.57 26.52
C ALA A 673 -32.94 -19.54 26.35
N ALA A 674 -32.87 -18.56 27.26
CA ALA A 674 -31.84 -17.53 27.26
C ALA A 674 -30.48 -18.08 27.74
N GLY A 675 -29.40 -17.77 27.02
CA GLY A 675 -28.02 -17.85 27.54
C GLY A 675 -27.49 -19.23 27.97
N VAL A 676 -27.99 -20.34 27.41
CA VAL A 676 -27.49 -21.68 27.76
C VAL A 676 -26.10 -21.90 27.13
N ALA A 677 -25.09 -22.19 27.95
CA ALA A 677 -23.76 -22.55 27.49
C ALA A 677 -23.47 -24.07 27.67
N PRO A 678 -22.70 -24.72 26.77
CA PRO A 678 -22.17 -24.21 25.51
C PRO A 678 -22.72 -24.99 24.32
N ALA A 679 -23.50 -24.37 23.44
CA ALA A 679 -23.62 -24.84 22.05
C ALA A 679 -24.39 -23.81 21.23
N THR A 680 -23.86 -23.50 20.06
CA THR A 680 -24.59 -22.99 18.89
C THR A 680 -26.03 -23.54 18.85
N ASN A 681 -27.04 -22.68 18.88
CA ASN A 681 -28.44 -23.07 18.67
C ASN A 681 -28.78 -22.84 17.21
N HIS A 682 -29.41 -23.81 16.55
CA HIS A 682 -29.81 -23.69 15.16
C HIS A 682 -31.33 -23.63 14.99
N LEU A 683 -31.78 -22.76 14.09
CA LEU A 683 -33.13 -22.83 13.53
C LEU A 683 -33.11 -23.75 12.31
N SER A 684 -33.85 -24.84 12.38
CA SER A 684 -33.97 -25.83 11.31
C SER A 684 -35.35 -25.78 10.68
N ILE A 685 -35.40 -25.63 9.36
CA ILE A 685 -36.61 -25.73 8.55
C ILE A 685 -36.43 -26.92 7.61
N ALA A 686 -37.39 -27.83 7.56
CA ALA A 686 -37.38 -28.95 6.62
C ALA A 686 -38.69 -29.05 5.85
N ILE A 687 -38.59 -29.51 4.61
CA ILE A 687 -39.71 -29.69 3.70
C ILE A 687 -39.69 -31.10 3.11
N SER A 688 -40.87 -31.64 2.79
CA SER A 688 -40.99 -32.89 2.03
C SER A 688 -42.11 -32.77 1.01
N PRO A 689 -41.91 -33.20 -0.25
CA PRO A 689 -40.65 -33.66 -0.83
C PRO A 689 -39.63 -32.51 -1.03
N ALA A 690 -38.34 -32.84 -1.11
CA ALA A 690 -37.25 -31.87 -1.41
C ALA A 690 -37.23 -31.37 -2.88
N CYS A 691 -38.11 -31.94 -3.70
CA CYS A 691 -38.15 -31.83 -5.15
C CYS A 691 -39.59 -31.80 -5.65
N SER A 692 -39.84 -31.11 -6.76
CA SER A 692 -41.16 -31.13 -7.41
C SER A 692 -41.45 -32.49 -8.05
N THR A 693 -42.72 -32.88 -8.11
CA THR A 693 -43.17 -34.14 -8.71
C THR A 693 -43.34 -34.04 -10.23
N GLY A 694 -43.16 -35.15 -10.96
CA GLY A 694 -43.35 -35.26 -12.42
C GLY A 694 -42.06 -35.40 -13.26
N GLY A 695 -42.19 -35.63 -14.57
CA GLY A 695 -41.09 -35.90 -15.52
C GLY A 695 -40.16 -34.71 -15.83
N SER A 696 -40.29 -33.59 -15.11
CA SER A 696 -39.41 -32.43 -15.16
C SER A 696 -39.16 -31.91 -13.73
N SER A 697 -38.93 -32.83 -12.80
CA SER A 697 -38.68 -32.55 -11.37
C SER A 697 -37.61 -31.49 -11.19
N LYS A 698 -37.91 -30.45 -10.41
CA LYS A 698 -36.99 -29.36 -10.07
C LYS A 698 -36.75 -29.33 -8.57
N LYS A 699 -35.52 -28.99 -8.18
CA LYS A 699 -35.15 -28.83 -6.77
C LYS A 699 -35.89 -27.64 -6.17
N TYR A 700 -36.23 -27.72 -4.89
CA TYR A 700 -36.68 -26.55 -4.15
C TYR A 700 -35.50 -25.83 -3.50
N GLU A 701 -35.61 -24.52 -3.41
CA GLU A 701 -34.63 -23.63 -2.79
C GLU A 701 -35.24 -22.99 -1.55
N LEU A 702 -34.56 -23.11 -0.40
CA LEU A 702 -34.91 -22.41 0.83
C LEU A 702 -33.86 -21.33 1.09
N SER A 703 -34.30 -20.12 1.45
CA SER A 703 -33.40 -19.01 1.77
C SER A 703 -33.95 -18.10 2.87
N ASP A 704 -33.09 -17.58 3.74
CA ASP A 704 -33.40 -16.47 4.66
C ASP A 704 -32.88 -15.11 4.17
N GLY A 705 -32.38 -15.05 2.94
CA GLY A 705 -31.70 -13.91 2.34
C GLY A 705 -30.18 -13.90 2.54
N THR A 706 -29.66 -14.72 3.46
CA THR A 706 -28.21 -14.85 3.74
C THR A 706 -27.70 -16.27 3.54
N THR A 707 -28.44 -17.27 4.03
CA THR A 707 -28.15 -18.69 3.91
C THR A 707 -29.15 -19.29 2.92
N THR A 708 -28.67 -20.08 1.97
CA THR A 708 -29.51 -20.71 0.95
C THR A 708 -29.15 -22.17 0.77
N THR A 709 -30.16 -23.04 0.69
CA THR A 709 -29.99 -24.47 0.41
C THR A 709 -30.83 -24.90 -0.79
N LEU A 710 -30.28 -25.79 -1.61
CA LEU A 710 -30.90 -26.22 -2.86
C LEU A 710 -31.06 -27.74 -2.93
N GLY A 711 -32.31 -28.20 -2.98
CA GLY A 711 -32.68 -29.61 -3.21
C GLY A 711 -32.35 -30.59 -2.08
N THR A 712 -31.90 -30.09 -0.92
CA THR A 712 -31.65 -30.89 0.28
C THR A 712 -32.90 -31.15 1.09
N GLY A 713 -33.97 -30.37 0.86
CA GLY A 713 -35.20 -30.43 1.65
C GLY A 713 -35.06 -29.85 3.06
N GLY A 714 -33.98 -29.11 3.34
CA GLY A 714 -33.79 -28.48 4.65
C GLY A 714 -32.85 -27.28 4.63
N LEU A 715 -33.08 -26.33 5.53
CA LEU A 715 -32.30 -25.12 5.79
C LEU A 715 -31.98 -25.07 7.28
N VAL A 716 -30.71 -24.88 7.61
CA VAL A 716 -30.22 -24.74 8.99
C VAL A 716 -29.57 -23.37 9.11
N ILE A 717 -30.02 -22.57 10.07
CA ILE A 717 -29.53 -21.22 10.35
C ILE A 717 -28.92 -21.23 11.74
N ASP A 718 -27.63 -20.89 11.86
CA ASP A 718 -26.98 -20.73 13.15
C ASP A 718 -27.48 -19.45 13.84
N LEU A 719 -28.09 -19.59 15.01
CA LEU A 719 -28.57 -18.51 15.87
C LEU A 719 -27.53 -18.11 16.92
N GLY A 720 -26.47 -18.90 17.11
CA GLY A 720 -25.49 -18.71 18.18
C GLY A 720 -26.13 -18.73 19.57
N THR A 721 -25.69 -17.83 20.44
CA THR A 721 -26.31 -17.61 21.77
C THR A 721 -27.51 -16.68 21.62
N VAL A 722 -28.71 -17.20 21.87
CA VAL A 722 -29.94 -16.40 21.83
C VAL A 722 -30.02 -15.49 23.05
N SER A 723 -29.84 -14.19 22.82
CA SER A 723 -29.82 -13.13 23.84
C SER A 723 -30.93 -12.09 23.66
N GLY A 724 -31.85 -12.33 22.73
CA GLY A 724 -32.94 -11.43 22.38
C GLY A 724 -33.93 -12.11 21.44
N ASN A 725 -35.06 -11.44 21.16
CA ASN A 725 -36.02 -11.92 20.16
C ASN A 725 -35.42 -11.79 18.75
N ILE A 726 -35.57 -12.83 17.93
CA ILE A 726 -35.01 -12.90 16.58
C ILE A 726 -36.15 -13.01 15.56
N SER A 727 -36.12 -12.18 14.53
CA SER A 727 -37.04 -12.29 13.39
C SER A 727 -36.33 -12.82 12.15
N LYS A 728 -36.84 -13.91 11.56
CA LYS A 728 -36.28 -14.55 10.36
C LYS A 728 -37.41 -14.90 9.40
N ASN A 729 -37.33 -14.37 8.17
CA ASN A 729 -38.29 -14.67 7.11
C ASN A 729 -37.62 -15.58 6.08
N ILE A 730 -38.34 -16.61 5.67
CA ILE A 730 -37.84 -17.68 4.81
C ILE A 730 -38.61 -17.65 3.51
N THR A 731 -37.91 -17.77 2.39
CA THR A 731 -38.49 -17.94 1.06
C THR A 731 -38.26 -19.37 0.60
N LEU A 732 -39.32 -20.02 0.14
CA LEU A 732 -39.30 -21.34 -0.47
C LEU A 732 -39.70 -21.21 -1.94
N THR A 733 -38.80 -21.50 -2.87
CA THR A 733 -39.05 -21.34 -4.31
C THR A 733 -38.66 -22.57 -5.13
N LYS A 734 -39.21 -22.68 -6.33
CA LYS A 734 -38.85 -23.73 -7.29
C LYS A 734 -37.65 -23.29 -8.12
N SER A 735 -36.58 -24.08 -8.10
CA SER A 735 -35.36 -23.81 -8.86
C SER A 735 -35.53 -24.12 -10.35
N SER A 736 -34.63 -23.56 -11.17
CA SER A 736 -34.46 -23.96 -12.56
C SER A 736 -33.70 -25.30 -12.71
N ILE A 737 -33.05 -25.77 -11.64
CA ILE A 737 -32.20 -26.96 -11.63
C ILE A 737 -33.03 -28.23 -11.42
N GLY A 738 -32.73 -29.26 -12.21
CA GLY A 738 -33.37 -30.58 -12.11
C GLY A 738 -33.07 -31.27 -10.77
N CYS A 739 -34.04 -32.06 -10.34
CA CYS A 739 -33.75 -33.24 -9.52
C CYS A 739 -33.27 -34.34 -10.47
#